data_AF-A0A2V5WR31-F1
#
_entry.id   AF-A0A2V5WR31-F1
#
_cell.length_a   1.000
_cell.length_b   1.000
_cell.length_c   1.000
_cell.angle_alpha   90.00
_cell.angle_beta   90.00
_cell.angle_gamma   90.00
#
_symmetry.space_group_name_H-M   'P 1'
#
loop_
_entity.id
_entity.type
_entity.pdbx_description
1 polymer ?
#
loop_
_entity_poly.entity_id
_entity_poly.type
_entity_poly.pdbx_seq_one_letter_code
_entity_poly.pdbx_strand_id
1 'polypeptide(L)'
;MVLTNSMENKVMRTTWFKVVFLGCLLASLPAYAQRPAIFYVADPTALNAADQAAFDRLTALGFSVTAIDDNLSDPADATGQQLIVISSTVTSGNIGTKHTATAVPILDWEPALFDELGIQANNANGVTIAGTQIQIVDASHPLAGGLPAGVVNFFNAAGGLASADAPVAGASIVAREVGGTRPVILGVEKGAALNPVRIATAPARRVGFPLNNDSFARLTDDGLTLFDAAINWAAGPTNGPVGVAQSPTNLTVIENQSAAFSVIVTGAPPWSFQWQRSAGAGVFTNIPGAASRTFTFSPVKLTDNSASFRVQVANAFGNATSGAATLTVNRDTTAPTITDALTRGNPNGLFVVFSEQVTAITGTNKNNYTINNGVTVNGASLQADGLTVLLTTTPITSGRGYLLTVSGVQDTAVVPNTIAANSQIQFFQTDGAIERRVFFVAGGTVAAITNSAKFTNNQPDQVTYPTLFEGPVNFADNYGTQFRGYVTAQASGNYVFFICSADPSELYLSTDENPANKKLIATETAWSNTRQWIDTDPASTTDITAKRSDQFAGSQWPTPNVITLTSGNRYYVEAIHAAGVGGDNIAVTWQLPGALEPVDGDSPIPGRYLSAFGITSGPVTITTQPGSPPVQEPGSVTFTVGSSGSPPFTYQWFRDGTAIPGATGQSYSIALVRSSDDGARFKVTVANAFSSATSSEATLTVIPDRTPPRPVQILLVDGTFKVITMTYNESMDKASTETVQNYVFTPGNIVATNVTLDATLTNVTIMTGSALTPNVTNTLTLNGVKDEAGNAVVPNTSIQFVFNPVTYAANILFDGPIAYYRFEEAAAATVATNSGSTGGNGLFVSDIGGGGPAKADPGPRPPAFVGFDANNRAATFDGQGDWVNTQNPFLQDRGAFTLEYWVAPANRVSDPTTFGTRIGIVGQNDAVEYGFIDANTIQIWTPVDNLNTAYSFPDNEWHHVATIASGTSLRTYYDGVLQASTSVTTMDYGASSFNVNIGGGGVFDGSGNYFTGKIDEVAIFDKAIPAARVAAHYTAGKSGGVLVTSGAVTVPAGITLSVSRSGNNLNISWTPAGGTLQFATALNGTPIQWNNVVPAPANPATIAIGTDNTFYRVQNP
;
A
#
# COMPACT_ATOMS: atom_id res chain seq x y z
N MET A 1 58.73 -9.21 -20.40
CA MET A 1 59.88 -8.29 -20.57
C MET A 1 59.40 -6.89 -20.26
N VAL A 2 59.93 -6.32 -19.18
CA VAL A 2 60.03 -4.92 -18.73
C VAL A 2 59.03 -3.84 -19.22
N LEU A 3 58.33 -3.27 -18.23
CA LEU A 3 57.78 -1.90 -18.04
C LEU A 3 58.13 -0.80 -19.07
N THR A 4 57.16 0.09 -19.37
CA THR A 4 57.09 1.45 -18.77
C THR A 4 55.78 2.20 -19.02
N ASN A 5 55.42 2.99 -18.01
CA ASN A 5 54.29 3.91 -17.81
C ASN A 5 54.06 4.95 -18.90
N SER A 6 52.79 5.37 -19.07
CA SER A 6 52.42 6.76 -18.76
C SER A 6 50.97 6.82 -18.27
N MET A 7 50.81 7.38 -17.07
CA MET A 7 49.54 7.77 -16.48
C MET A 7 49.17 9.14 -17.02
N GLU A 8 47.97 9.31 -17.56
CA GLU A 8 47.15 10.54 -17.55
C GLU A 8 45.87 10.31 -18.37
N ASN A 9 44.80 9.86 -17.69
CA ASN A 9 43.37 10.09 -17.99
C ASN A 9 42.48 9.11 -17.22
N LYS A 10 42.63 9.11 -15.89
CA LYS A 10 41.91 8.22 -14.97
C LYS A 10 40.90 9.01 -14.12
N VAL A 11 39.93 9.67 -14.76
CA VAL A 11 38.74 10.23 -14.07
C VAL A 11 37.40 10.01 -14.82
N MET A 12 37.36 9.48 -16.06
CA MET A 12 36.08 9.34 -16.81
C MET A 12 35.76 7.93 -17.36
N ARG A 13 36.25 6.84 -16.75
CA ARG A 13 35.90 5.47 -17.20
C ARG A 13 35.73 4.45 -16.07
N THR A 14 34.93 4.78 -15.05
CA THR A 14 34.57 3.84 -13.97
C THR A 14 33.06 3.70 -13.72
N THR A 15 32.21 4.34 -14.52
CA THR A 15 30.74 4.31 -14.34
C THR A 15 30.01 3.32 -15.25
N TRP A 16 30.71 2.62 -16.14
CA TRP A 16 30.08 1.79 -17.20
C TRP A 16 30.36 0.28 -17.11
N PHE A 17 30.92 -0.22 -16.00
CA PHE A 17 31.22 -1.66 -15.83
C PHE A 17 30.60 -2.33 -14.58
N LYS A 18 29.65 -1.67 -13.90
CA LYS A 18 28.82 -2.29 -12.84
C LYS A 18 27.40 -2.67 -13.27
N VAL A 19 27.00 -2.40 -14.52
CA VAL A 19 25.61 -2.59 -14.98
C VAL A 19 25.35 -3.93 -15.70
N VAL A 20 26.37 -4.76 -15.97
CA VAL A 20 26.18 -6.01 -16.77
C VAL A 20 26.41 -7.31 -15.98
N PHE A 21 26.76 -7.26 -14.69
CA PHE A 21 26.97 -8.48 -13.88
C PHE A 21 25.92 -8.75 -12.78
N LEU A 22 24.73 -8.12 -12.90
CA LEU A 22 23.53 -8.51 -12.13
C LEU A 22 22.38 -8.99 -13.02
N GLY A 23 22.56 -9.03 -14.35
CA GLY A 23 21.55 -9.48 -15.32
C GLY A 23 21.60 -10.95 -15.70
N CYS A 24 22.56 -11.75 -15.18
CA CYS A 24 22.77 -13.14 -15.62
C CYS A 24 22.64 -14.21 -14.52
N LEU A 25 21.99 -13.89 -13.39
CA LEU A 25 21.61 -14.91 -12.39
C LEU A 25 20.11 -14.87 -12.02
N LEU A 26 19.25 -14.55 -12.99
CA LEU A 26 17.78 -14.64 -12.86
C LEU A 26 17.11 -15.42 -14.01
N ALA A 27 17.90 -16.12 -14.84
CA ALA A 27 17.39 -16.92 -15.95
C ALA A 27 16.89 -18.32 -15.53
N SER A 28 16.04 -18.40 -14.49
CA SER A 28 15.28 -19.62 -14.18
C SER A 28 14.00 -19.37 -13.37
N LEU A 29 13.32 -18.24 -13.57
CA LEU A 29 11.95 -18.05 -13.09
C LEU A 29 10.97 -18.24 -14.28
N PRO A 30 9.83 -18.95 -14.09
CA PRO A 30 8.84 -19.09 -15.15
C PRO A 30 8.28 -17.70 -15.51
N ALA A 31 8.10 -17.46 -16.81
CA ALA A 31 7.56 -16.21 -17.32
C ALA A 31 6.10 -16.05 -16.89
N TYR A 32 5.87 -15.35 -15.77
CA TYR A 32 4.55 -14.83 -15.41
C TYR A 32 4.16 -13.74 -16.41
N ALA A 33 2.91 -13.74 -16.88
CA ALA A 33 2.36 -12.64 -17.65
C ALA A 33 2.32 -11.39 -16.74
N GLN A 34 3.13 -10.38 -17.05
CA GLN A 34 3.26 -9.18 -16.22
C GLN A 34 2.03 -8.27 -16.36
N ARG A 35 1.65 -7.58 -15.27
CA ARG A 35 0.47 -6.70 -15.20
C ARG A 35 0.81 -5.29 -15.72
N PRO A 36 0.14 -4.74 -16.73
CA PRO A 36 0.50 -3.42 -17.25
C PRO A 36 0.14 -2.32 -16.23
N ALA A 37 1.10 -1.45 -15.91
CA ALA A 37 0.88 -0.25 -15.10
C ALA A 37 1.59 0.96 -15.71
N ILE A 38 1.02 2.14 -15.49
CA ILE A 38 1.66 3.42 -15.80
C ILE A 38 2.24 4.01 -14.52
N PHE A 39 3.44 4.57 -14.64
CA PHE A 39 4.06 5.36 -13.59
C PHE A 39 4.41 6.75 -14.12
N TYR A 40 3.65 7.77 -13.69
CA TYR A 40 3.92 9.16 -14.07
C TYR A 40 5.01 9.76 -13.19
N VAL A 41 6.01 10.36 -13.84
CA VAL A 41 7.23 10.93 -13.24
C VAL A 41 7.68 12.17 -14.04
N ALA A 42 8.51 13.03 -13.45
CA ALA A 42 9.04 14.20 -14.18
C ALA A 42 9.97 13.86 -15.35
N ASP A 43 10.81 12.83 -15.21
CA ASP A 43 11.75 12.40 -16.26
C ASP A 43 11.89 10.87 -16.26
N PRO A 44 11.22 10.16 -17.18
CA PRO A 44 11.28 8.71 -17.26
C PRO A 44 12.63 8.18 -17.79
N THR A 45 13.48 9.05 -18.35
CA THR A 45 14.81 8.68 -18.87
C THR A 45 15.90 8.74 -17.80
N ALA A 46 15.65 9.45 -16.70
CA ALA A 46 16.56 9.63 -15.58
C ALA A 46 15.81 9.67 -14.23
N LEU A 47 15.19 8.54 -13.86
CA LEU A 47 14.50 8.41 -12.57
C LEU A 47 15.44 8.76 -11.40
N ASN A 48 14.93 9.56 -10.46
CA ASN A 48 15.65 9.83 -9.23
C ASN A 48 15.69 8.57 -8.34
N ALA A 49 16.47 8.58 -7.25
CA ALA A 49 16.64 7.39 -6.41
C ALA A 49 15.34 6.85 -5.78
N ALA A 50 14.36 7.71 -5.48
CA ALA A 50 13.08 7.30 -4.92
C ALA A 50 12.15 6.73 -6.02
N ASP A 51 12.03 7.41 -7.16
CA ASP A 51 11.25 6.94 -8.30
C ASP A 51 11.80 5.63 -8.87
N GLN A 52 13.13 5.48 -8.95
CA GLN A 52 13.76 4.23 -9.37
C GLN A 52 13.42 3.10 -8.39
N ALA A 53 13.49 3.34 -7.07
CA ALA A 53 13.14 2.35 -6.07
C ALA A 53 11.66 1.95 -6.13
N ALA A 54 10.76 2.91 -6.42
CA ALA A 54 9.33 2.64 -6.64
C ALA A 54 9.10 1.82 -7.92
N PHE A 55 9.74 2.20 -9.03
CA PHE A 55 9.69 1.49 -10.31
C PHE A 55 10.17 0.03 -10.17
N ASP A 56 11.31 -0.16 -9.51
CA ASP A 56 11.89 -1.49 -9.24
C ASP A 56 10.95 -2.31 -8.35
N ARG A 57 10.31 -1.69 -7.35
CA ARG A 57 9.36 -2.36 -6.46
C ARG A 57 8.10 -2.80 -7.22
N LEU A 58 7.51 -1.92 -8.03
CA LEU A 58 6.36 -2.24 -8.89
C LEU A 58 6.69 -3.39 -9.85
N THR A 59 7.87 -3.38 -10.46
CA THR A 59 8.36 -4.47 -11.31
C THR A 59 8.52 -5.78 -10.53
N ALA A 60 9.07 -5.72 -9.31
CA ALA A 60 9.21 -6.88 -8.43
C ALA A 60 7.85 -7.42 -7.93
N LEU A 61 6.83 -6.57 -7.89
CA LEU A 61 5.43 -6.93 -7.68
C LEU A 61 4.79 -7.51 -8.97
N GLY A 62 5.53 -7.71 -10.06
CA GLY A 62 5.03 -8.38 -11.26
C GLY A 62 4.23 -7.48 -12.19
N PHE A 63 4.41 -6.16 -12.08
CA PHE A 63 3.93 -5.22 -13.08
C PHE A 63 4.94 -5.05 -14.23
N SER A 64 4.42 -4.93 -15.44
CA SER A 64 5.13 -4.36 -16.58
C SER A 64 4.91 -2.85 -16.52
N VAL A 65 5.85 -2.15 -15.88
CA VAL A 65 5.73 -0.71 -15.59
C VAL A 65 6.20 0.10 -16.78
N THR A 66 5.34 0.99 -17.28
CA THR A 66 5.69 2.00 -18.27
C THR A 66 5.81 3.34 -17.55
N ALA A 67 7.05 3.84 -17.40
CA ALA A 67 7.27 5.19 -16.90
C ALA A 67 6.93 6.21 -18.00
N ILE A 68 6.10 7.19 -17.68
CA ILE A 68 5.66 8.22 -18.62
C ILE A 68 6.01 9.59 -18.02
N ASP A 69 6.63 10.44 -18.84
CA ASP A 69 6.91 11.84 -18.52
C ASP A 69 5.58 12.57 -18.25
N ASP A 70 5.52 13.37 -17.21
CA ASP A 70 4.31 14.04 -16.75
C ASP A 70 3.72 15.00 -17.81
N ASN A 71 4.57 15.65 -18.62
CA ASN A 71 4.14 16.48 -19.75
C ASN A 71 3.39 15.67 -20.82
N LEU A 72 3.65 14.36 -20.83
CA LEU A 72 2.99 13.36 -21.64
C LEU A 72 1.85 12.69 -20.87
N SER A 73 1.19 13.31 -19.89
CA SER A 73 0.02 12.69 -19.25
C SER A 73 -1.25 12.86 -20.07
N ASP A 74 -1.99 11.77 -20.31
CA ASP A 74 -3.27 11.77 -21.05
C ASP A 74 -4.21 10.66 -20.54
N PRO A 75 -5.52 10.95 -20.40
CA PRO A 75 -6.50 9.96 -19.94
C PRO A 75 -6.55 8.68 -20.81
N ALA A 76 -6.23 8.76 -22.11
CA ALA A 76 -6.29 7.63 -23.03
C ALA A 76 -5.30 6.51 -22.67
N ASP A 77 -4.18 6.85 -22.02
CA ASP A 77 -3.14 5.88 -21.63
C ASP A 77 -3.63 4.89 -20.58
N ALA A 78 -4.63 5.29 -19.79
CA ALA A 78 -5.24 4.42 -18.80
C ALA A 78 -5.81 3.14 -19.43
N THR A 79 -6.24 3.19 -20.70
CA THR A 79 -6.94 2.06 -21.31
C THR A 79 -6.04 0.83 -21.44
N GLY A 80 -6.49 -0.29 -20.86
CA GLY A 80 -5.74 -1.56 -20.83
C GLY A 80 -4.74 -1.68 -19.67
N GLN A 81 -4.55 -0.61 -18.88
CA GLN A 81 -3.73 -0.63 -17.68
C GLN A 81 -4.52 -1.18 -16.49
N GLN A 82 -3.80 -1.74 -15.52
CA GLN A 82 -4.38 -2.21 -14.26
C GLN A 82 -4.12 -1.27 -13.08
N LEU A 83 -3.18 -0.34 -13.24
CA LEU A 83 -2.84 0.64 -12.23
C LEU A 83 -2.21 1.88 -12.87
N ILE A 84 -2.58 3.05 -12.37
CA ILE A 84 -1.87 4.30 -12.57
C ILE A 84 -1.21 4.66 -11.25
N VAL A 85 0.09 4.88 -11.28
CA VAL A 85 0.87 5.40 -10.15
C VAL A 85 1.34 6.80 -10.49
N ILE A 86 1.14 7.76 -9.59
CA ILE A 86 1.53 9.16 -9.79
C ILE A 86 2.55 9.52 -8.71
N SER A 87 3.77 9.84 -9.13
CA SER A 87 4.82 10.33 -8.24
C SER A 87 4.63 11.80 -7.90
N SER A 88 5.08 12.23 -6.73
CA SER A 88 5.18 13.65 -6.37
C SER A 88 6.28 14.40 -7.14
N THR A 89 7.15 13.68 -7.87
CA THR A 89 8.13 14.36 -8.73
C THR A 89 7.49 15.05 -9.92
N VAL A 90 6.26 14.68 -10.30
CA VAL A 90 5.52 15.30 -11.39
C VAL A 90 5.24 16.79 -11.10
N THR A 91 5.15 17.58 -12.16
CA THR A 91 4.52 18.89 -12.08
C THR A 91 3.00 18.68 -12.06
N SER A 92 2.35 18.91 -10.92
CA SER A 92 0.93 18.62 -10.74
C SER A 92 0.03 19.22 -11.81
N GLY A 93 0.32 20.41 -12.33
CA GLY A 93 -0.42 21.04 -13.43
C GLY A 93 -0.41 20.24 -14.76
N ASN A 94 0.62 19.44 -15.02
CA ASN A 94 0.71 18.60 -16.21
C ASN A 94 -0.24 17.40 -16.14
N ILE A 95 -0.55 16.93 -14.92
CA ILE A 95 -1.52 15.87 -14.66
C ILE A 95 -2.93 16.45 -14.52
N GLY A 96 -3.11 17.46 -13.65
CA GLY A 96 -4.38 18.15 -13.40
C GLY A 96 -5.57 17.21 -13.21
N THR A 97 -6.68 17.51 -13.89
CA THR A 97 -7.92 16.71 -13.84
C THR A 97 -7.99 15.57 -14.87
N LYS A 98 -6.90 15.31 -15.62
CA LYS A 98 -6.92 14.36 -16.75
C LYS A 98 -7.35 12.95 -16.31
N HIS A 99 -6.88 12.47 -15.15
CA HIS A 99 -7.19 11.12 -14.63
C HIS A 99 -8.37 11.08 -13.63
N THR A 100 -9.16 12.14 -13.54
CA THR A 100 -10.31 12.21 -12.63
C THR A 100 -11.47 11.30 -13.10
N ALA A 101 -11.63 11.11 -14.40
CA ALA A 101 -12.69 10.27 -14.98
C ALA A 101 -12.24 8.86 -15.40
N THR A 102 -10.95 8.52 -15.27
CA THR A 102 -10.43 7.22 -15.73
C THR A 102 -10.92 6.06 -14.87
N ALA A 103 -11.37 4.98 -15.51
CA ALA A 103 -11.88 3.76 -14.87
C ALA A 103 -10.78 2.76 -14.47
N VAL A 104 -9.58 3.25 -14.18
CA VAL A 104 -8.40 2.46 -13.74
C VAL A 104 -8.03 2.87 -12.33
N PRO A 105 -7.64 1.91 -11.46
CA PRO A 105 -7.18 2.24 -10.12
C PRO A 105 -6.02 3.22 -10.13
N ILE A 106 -6.02 4.18 -9.20
CA ILE A 106 -4.97 5.19 -9.05
C ILE A 106 -4.35 5.05 -7.67
N LEU A 107 -3.02 5.00 -7.61
CA LEU A 107 -2.25 5.26 -6.41
C LEU A 107 -1.49 6.57 -6.62
N ASP A 108 -1.78 7.55 -5.78
CA ASP A 108 -1.25 8.90 -5.88
C ASP A 108 -0.54 9.29 -4.58
N TRP A 109 0.65 9.86 -4.72
CA TRP A 109 1.36 10.49 -3.60
C TRP A 109 1.79 11.92 -3.91
N GLU A 110 1.26 12.55 -4.96
CA GLU A 110 1.37 13.99 -5.18
C GLU A 110 0.21 14.72 -4.47
N PRO A 111 0.43 15.31 -3.29
CA PRO A 111 -0.65 15.90 -2.51
C PRO A 111 -1.40 17.00 -3.28
N ALA A 112 -0.75 17.75 -4.17
CA ALA A 112 -1.41 18.78 -4.98
C ALA A 112 -2.45 18.24 -5.97
N LEU A 113 -2.52 16.93 -6.21
CA LEU A 113 -3.52 16.29 -7.06
C LEU A 113 -4.72 15.71 -6.30
N PHE A 114 -4.71 15.73 -4.97
CA PHE A 114 -5.78 15.11 -4.18
C PHE A 114 -7.15 15.76 -4.41
N ASP A 115 -7.23 17.06 -4.66
CA ASP A 115 -8.50 17.70 -5.04
C ASP A 115 -8.84 17.44 -6.50
N GLU A 116 -7.88 17.51 -7.42
CA GLU A 116 -8.12 17.30 -8.84
C GLU A 116 -8.62 15.88 -9.13
N LEU A 117 -8.08 14.89 -8.42
CA LEU A 117 -8.51 13.48 -8.47
C LEU A 117 -9.78 13.20 -7.63
N GLY A 118 -10.37 14.22 -7.01
CA GLY A 118 -11.65 14.17 -6.30
C GLY A 118 -11.61 13.53 -4.91
N ILE A 119 -10.41 13.27 -4.36
CA ILE A 119 -10.20 12.66 -3.04
C ILE A 119 -10.51 13.66 -1.91
N GLN A 120 -10.34 14.96 -2.15
CA GLN A 120 -10.68 16.02 -1.20
C GLN A 120 -12.05 16.65 -1.47
N ALA A 121 -12.85 16.84 -0.41
CA ALA A 121 -14.18 17.44 -0.48
C ALA A 121 -14.18 18.98 -0.56
N ASN A 122 -13.09 19.64 -0.20
CA ASN A 122 -13.01 21.11 -0.04
C ASN A 122 -12.44 21.85 -1.27
N ASN A 123 -12.14 21.14 -2.38
CA ASN A 123 -11.46 21.69 -3.56
C ASN A 123 -10.09 22.34 -3.24
N ALA A 124 -9.36 21.82 -2.25
CA ALA A 124 -8.03 22.28 -1.91
C ALA A 124 -7.01 21.14 -1.97
N ASN A 125 -5.79 21.48 -2.37
CA ASN A 125 -4.65 20.58 -2.42
C ASN A 125 -4.48 19.79 -1.10
N GLY A 126 -3.92 18.59 -1.21
CA GLY A 126 -3.30 17.89 -0.09
C GLY A 126 -2.16 18.69 0.51
N VAL A 127 -1.73 18.26 1.68
CA VAL A 127 -0.60 18.85 2.40
C VAL A 127 0.51 17.83 2.55
N THR A 128 1.74 18.32 2.71
CA THR A 128 2.85 17.50 3.18
C THR A 128 3.04 17.78 4.66
N ILE A 129 3.04 16.75 5.49
CA ILE A 129 3.33 16.83 6.92
C ILE A 129 4.68 16.18 7.23
N ALA A 130 5.36 16.59 8.30
CA ALA A 130 6.61 15.96 8.70
C ALA A 130 6.33 14.68 9.49
N GLY A 131 7.13 13.63 9.28
CA GLY A 131 7.05 12.45 10.14
C GLY A 131 7.94 11.30 9.70
N THR A 132 8.20 10.38 10.63
CA THR A 132 8.81 9.07 10.36
C THR A 132 7.87 7.92 10.61
N GLN A 133 6.73 8.18 11.25
CA GLN A 133 5.79 7.18 11.73
C GLN A 133 4.40 7.51 11.22
N ILE A 134 3.57 6.48 11.08
CA ILE A 134 2.14 6.64 10.84
C ILE A 134 1.38 5.80 11.87
N GLN A 135 0.14 6.18 12.15
CA GLN A 135 -0.74 5.41 13.02
C GLN A 135 -1.75 4.66 12.17
N ILE A 136 -1.67 3.34 12.15
CA ILE A 136 -2.70 2.49 11.55
C ILE A 136 -3.94 2.55 12.43
N VAL A 137 -5.01 3.12 11.89
CA VAL A 137 -6.29 3.31 12.58
C VAL A 137 -7.35 2.29 12.13
N ASP A 138 -7.16 1.70 10.95
CA ASP A 138 -7.98 0.59 10.46
C ASP A 138 -7.08 -0.55 9.99
N ALA A 139 -6.58 -1.33 10.95
CA ALA A 139 -5.77 -2.51 10.68
C ALA A 139 -6.55 -3.67 10.04
N SER A 140 -7.88 -3.58 9.99
CA SER A 140 -8.73 -4.57 9.33
C SER A 140 -8.82 -4.31 7.82
N HIS A 141 -8.59 -3.07 7.39
CA HIS A 141 -8.57 -2.72 5.99
C HIS A 141 -7.36 -3.39 5.30
N PRO A 142 -7.52 -4.00 4.11
CA PRO A 142 -6.40 -4.67 3.43
C PRO A 142 -5.20 -3.76 3.15
N LEU A 143 -5.42 -2.44 2.99
CA LEU A 143 -4.37 -1.42 2.87
C LEU A 143 -3.41 -1.36 4.08
N ALA A 144 -3.79 -1.89 5.25
CA ALA A 144 -2.91 -1.97 6.42
C ALA A 144 -1.85 -3.08 6.28
N GLY A 145 -1.93 -3.93 5.25
CA GLY A 145 -0.92 -4.96 4.97
C GLY A 145 -0.78 -6.02 6.06
N GLY A 146 -1.79 -6.20 6.91
CA GLY A 146 -1.76 -7.10 8.06
C GLY A 146 -0.95 -6.58 9.24
N LEU A 147 -0.48 -5.33 9.19
CA LEU A 147 0.13 -4.67 10.35
C LEU A 147 -0.95 -4.36 11.39
N PRO A 148 -0.65 -4.52 12.69
CA PRO A 148 -1.61 -4.26 13.74
C PRO A 148 -1.94 -2.76 13.84
N ALA A 149 -3.10 -2.45 14.41
CA ALA A 149 -3.47 -1.07 14.70
C ALA A 149 -2.49 -0.48 15.71
N GLY A 150 -2.07 0.76 15.49
CA GLY A 150 -1.05 1.41 16.30
C GLY A 150 0.00 2.14 15.47
N VAL A 151 0.99 2.68 16.18
CA VAL A 151 2.09 3.42 15.56
C VAL A 151 3.05 2.45 14.92
N VAL A 152 3.36 2.68 13.65
CA VAL A 152 4.37 1.95 12.89
C VAL A 152 5.45 2.92 12.41
N ASN A 153 6.70 2.49 12.44
CA ASN A 153 7.80 3.23 11.82
C ASN A 153 7.63 3.12 10.31
N PHE A 154 7.37 4.23 9.63
CA PHE A 154 7.12 4.28 8.20
C PHE A 154 8.37 4.62 7.40
N PHE A 155 9.22 5.53 7.91
CA PHE A 155 10.52 5.87 7.35
C PHE A 155 11.68 5.65 8.34
N ASN A 156 12.85 5.32 7.82
CA ASN A 156 14.10 5.19 8.57
C ASN A 156 14.72 6.55 8.99
N ALA A 157 14.24 7.65 8.41
CA ALA A 157 14.65 9.02 8.71
C ALA A 157 13.49 9.97 8.41
N ALA A 158 13.44 11.12 9.10
CA ALA A 158 12.35 12.08 8.94
C ALA A 158 12.23 12.56 7.48
N GLY A 159 10.98 12.66 7.01
CA GLY A 159 10.64 13.10 5.66
C GLY A 159 9.21 13.64 5.60
N GLY A 160 8.82 14.12 4.41
CA GLY A 160 7.46 14.56 4.14
C GLY A 160 6.52 13.38 3.87
N LEU A 161 5.38 13.35 4.55
CA LEU A 161 4.25 12.45 4.32
C LEU A 161 3.16 13.23 3.57
N ALA A 162 2.84 12.84 2.33
CA ALA A 162 1.65 13.36 1.66
C ALA A 162 0.39 12.99 2.44
N SER A 163 -0.54 13.93 2.57
CA SER A 163 -1.74 13.77 3.38
C SER A 163 -2.92 14.52 2.79
N ALA A 164 -4.12 13.94 2.90
CA ALA A 164 -5.35 14.69 2.65
C ALA A 164 -5.74 15.49 3.91
N ASP A 165 -6.50 16.57 3.73
CA ASP A 165 -6.95 17.43 4.84
C ASP A 165 -8.46 17.32 5.07
N ALA A 166 -9.24 17.25 3.99
CA ALA A 166 -10.69 17.03 4.03
C ALA A 166 -11.09 15.87 3.10
N PRO A 167 -10.82 14.60 3.47
CA PRO A 167 -11.17 13.46 2.63
C PRO A 167 -12.68 13.40 2.39
N VAL A 168 -13.08 12.96 1.20
CA VAL A 168 -14.50 12.72 0.89
C VAL A 168 -15.11 11.67 1.81
N ALA A 169 -16.43 11.75 2.04
CA ALA A 169 -17.15 10.80 2.89
C ALA A 169 -17.05 9.34 2.42
N GLY A 170 -16.75 9.11 1.14
CA GLY A 170 -16.53 7.79 0.56
C GLY A 170 -15.13 7.20 0.79
N ALA A 171 -14.23 7.90 1.49
CA ALA A 171 -12.87 7.45 1.76
C ALA A 171 -12.77 6.64 3.05
N SER A 172 -12.21 5.43 2.96
CA SER A 172 -11.73 4.63 4.07
C SER A 172 -10.37 5.16 4.53
N ILE A 173 -10.27 5.57 5.79
CA ILE A 173 -9.02 6.06 6.37
C ILE A 173 -8.32 4.92 7.10
N VAL A 174 -7.13 4.54 6.62
CA VAL A 174 -6.42 3.34 7.06
C VAL A 174 -5.28 3.68 7.99
N ALA A 175 -4.55 4.74 7.65
CA ALA A 175 -3.57 5.32 8.54
C ALA A 175 -3.74 6.83 8.62
N ARG A 176 -3.43 7.37 9.79
CA ARG A 176 -3.37 8.80 10.06
C ARG A 176 -1.96 9.18 10.45
N GLU A 177 -1.68 10.47 10.42
CA GLU A 177 -0.52 11.03 11.11
C GLU A 177 -0.54 10.57 12.57
N VAL A 178 0.63 10.28 13.14
CA VAL A 178 0.69 9.83 14.54
C VAL A 178 0.14 10.93 15.43
N GLY A 179 -0.79 10.56 16.31
CA GLY A 179 -1.41 11.49 17.24
C GLY A 179 -2.19 12.64 16.58
N GLY A 180 -2.50 12.61 15.30
CA GLY A 180 -3.35 13.61 14.67
C GLY A 180 -4.59 13.02 14.00
N THR A 181 -5.25 13.84 13.19
CA THR A 181 -6.48 13.42 12.48
C THR A 181 -6.28 13.35 10.99
N ARG A 182 -5.17 13.83 10.44
CA ARG A 182 -5.00 13.85 9.00
C ARG A 182 -4.79 12.44 8.44
N PRO A 183 -5.55 12.04 7.42
CA PRO A 183 -5.36 10.76 6.73
C PRO A 183 -4.12 10.77 5.85
N VAL A 184 -3.18 9.88 6.17
CA VAL A 184 -1.92 9.70 5.41
C VAL A 184 -2.00 8.48 4.49
N ILE A 185 -2.76 7.45 4.86
CA ILE A 185 -3.17 6.36 3.94
C ILE A 185 -4.69 6.33 3.92
N LEU A 186 -5.25 6.56 2.74
CA LEU A 186 -6.68 6.45 2.50
C LEU A 186 -6.97 5.70 1.20
N GLY A 187 -8.12 5.02 1.18
CA GLY A 187 -8.63 4.35 -0.01
C GLY A 187 -10.07 4.78 -0.29
N VAL A 188 -10.40 5.05 -1.55
CA VAL A 188 -11.78 5.25 -2.02
C VAL A 188 -12.19 4.05 -2.86
N GLU A 189 -13.28 3.40 -2.50
CA GLU A 189 -13.81 2.25 -3.26
C GLU A 189 -14.43 2.68 -4.59
N LYS A 190 -14.45 1.76 -5.56
CA LYS A 190 -15.17 2.00 -6.83
C LYS A 190 -16.65 2.26 -6.54
N GLY A 191 -17.19 3.32 -7.15
CA GLY A 191 -18.58 3.75 -6.97
C GLY A 191 -18.83 4.56 -5.69
N ALA A 192 -17.84 4.72 -4.80
CA ALA A 192 -17.98 5.58 -3.63
C ALA A 192 -18.00 7.06 -4.04
N ALA A 193 -18.61 7.89 -3.21
CA ALA A 193 -18.75 9.33 -3.47
C ALA A 193 -17.38 10.02 -3.51
N LEU A 194 -17.12 10.77 -4.57
CA LEU A 194 -16.00 11.71 -4.69
C LEU A 194 -16.52 13.15 -4.57
N ASN A 195 -15.62 14.12 -4.70
CA ASN A 195 -16.01 15.52 -4.74
C ASN A 195 -16.86 15.82 -5.98
N PRO A 196 -18.15 16.21 -5.81
CA PRO A 196 -19.08 16.37 -6.92
C PRO A 196 -18.73 17.54 -7.86
N VAL A 197 -17.86 18.48 -7.44
CA VAL A 197 -17.33 19.53 -8.33
C VAL A 197 -16.42 18.94 -9.42
N ARG A 198 -15.75 17.82 -9.11
CA ARG A 198 -14.85 17.12 -10.02
C ARG A 198 -15.55 15.96 -10.70
N ILE A 199 -16.08 15.01 -9.91
CA ILE A 199 -16.85 13.87 -10.38
C ILE A 199 -17.69 13.29 -9.23
N ALA A 200 -18.92 12.85 -9.50
CA ALA A 200 -19.84 12.41 -8.44
C ALA A 200 -19.40 11.12 -7.72
N THR A 201 -18.85 10.14 -8.44
CA THR A 201 -18.45 8.84 -7.88
C THR A 201 -17.14 8.36 -8.49
N ALA A 202 -16.38 7.57 -7.73
CA ALA A 202 -15.10 7.01 -8.15
C ALA A 202 -15.27 5.95 -9.26
N PRO A 203 -14.73 6.16 -10.48
CA PRO A 203 -14.84 5.16 -11.56
C PRO A 203 -14.09 3.85 -11.27
N ALA A 204 -13.03 3.93 -10.46
CA ALA A 204 -12.22 2.83 -9.95
C ALA A 204 -11.64 3.21 -8.57
N ARG A 205 -10.94 2.28 -7.92
CA ARG A 205 -10.32 2.54 -6.60
C ARG A 205 -9.28 3.65 -6.67
N ARG A 206 -9.21 4.49 -5.64
CA ARG A 206 -8.20 5.55 -5.51
C ARG A 206 -7.49 5.42 -4.18
N VAL A 207 -6.16 5.52 -4.17
CA VAL A 207 -5.33 5.50 -2.96
C VAL A 207 -4.54 6.79 -2.87
N GLY A 208 -4.68 7.50 -1.76
CA GLY A 208 -3.70 8.51 -1.35
C GLY A 208 -2.65 7.83 -0.46
N PHE A 209 -1.38 7.91 -0.85
CA PHE A 209 -0.27 7.24 -0.15
C PHE A 209 0.79 8.26 0.31
N PRO A 210 1.42 8.09 1.49
CA PRO A 210 2.14 9.19 2.13
C PRO A 210 3.62 9.20 1.76
N LEU A 211 3.91 9.41 0.48
CA LEU A 211 5.26 9.57 -0.04
C LEU A 211 5.51 11.02 -0.51
N ASN A 212 6.74 11.31 -0.90
CA ASN A 212 7.21 12.59 -1.42
C ASN A 212 8.44 12.34 -2.32
N ASN A 213 9.05 13.40 -2.87
CA ASN A 213 10.01 13.34 -3.98
C ASN A 213 11.23 12.45 -3.73
N ASP A 214 11.59 12.23 -2.48
CA ASP A 214 12.81 11.56 -2.05
C ASP A 214 12.58 10.46 -0.99
N SER A 215 11.31 10.11 -0.71
CA SER A 215 10.97 9.35 0.50
C SER A 215 10.79 7.84 0.28
N PHE A 216 10.52 7.37 -0.94
CA PHE A 216 10.33 5.94 -1.21
C PHE A 216 11.55 5.10 -0.77
N ALA A 217 12.76 5.56 -1.08
CA ALA A 217 14.01 4.89 -0.70
C ALA A 217 14.26 4.85 0.82
N ARG A 218 13.46 5.58 1.62
CA ARG A 218 13.55 5.66 3.08
C ARG A 218 12.53 4.80 3.79
N LEU A 219 11.61 4.15 3.06
CA LEU A 219 10.60 3.27 3.66
C LEU A 219 11.28 2.20 4.54
N THR A 220 10.72 1.99 5.73
CA THR A 220 11.03 0.82 6.56
C THR A 220 10.40 -0.44 5.96
N ASP A 221 10.63 -1.59 6.58
CA ASP A 221 9.92 -2.83 6.22
C ASP A 221 8.40 -2.71 6.38
N ASP A 222 7.92 -1.96 7.37
CA ASP A 222 6.50 -1.69 7.59
C ASP A 222 5.96 -0.73 6.51
N GLY A 223 6.72 0.32 6.17
CA GLY A 223 6.37 1.24 5.09
C GLY A 223 6.29 0.56 3.72
N LEU A 224 7.23 -0.35 3.42
CA LEU A 224 7.18 -1.19 2.22
C LEU A 224 5.99 -2.16 2.25
N THR A 225 5.67 -2.73 3.42
CA THR A 225 4.50 -3.61 3.58
C THR A 225 3.20 -2.88 3.27
N LEU A 226 3.07 -1.63 3.74
CA LEU A 226 1.93 -0.77 3.45
C LEU A 226 1.87 -0.35 1.98
N PHE A 227 3.03 -0.09 1.36
CA PHE A 227 3.09 0.23 -0.07
C PHE A 227 2.63 -0.96 -0.92
N ASP A 228 3.15 -2.16 -0.65
CA ASP A 228 2.70 -3.37 -1.35
C ASP A 228 1.20 -3.62 -1.14
N ALA A 229 0.70 -3.40 0.08
CA ALA A 229 -0.72 -3.50 0.40
C ALA A 229 -1.56 -2.49 -0.37
N ALA A 230 -1.06 -1.26 -0.54
CA ALA A 230 -1.67 -0.21 -1.33
C ALA A 230 -1.80 -0.58 -2.81
N ILE A 231 -0.72 -1.08 -3.40
CA ILE A 231 -0.71 -1.60 -4.77
C ILE A 231 -1.69 -2.77 -4.92
N ASN A 232 -1.65 -3.73 -4.00
CA ASN A 232 -2.50 -4.91 -4.06
C ASN A 232 -3.98 -4.60 -3.84
N TRP A 233 -4.31 -3.62 -3.00
CA TRP A 233 -5.70 -3.21 -2.79
C TRP A 233 -6.26 -2.42 -3.98
N ALA A 234 -5.47 -1.47 -4.51
CA ALA A 234 -5.87 -0.65 -5.64
C ALA A 234 -6.03 -1.51 -6.91
N ALA A 235 -4.99 -2.25 -7.29
CA ALA A 235 -4.93 -2.97 -8.56
C ALA A 235 -5.39 -4.43 -8.48
N GLY A 236 -5.42 -5.03 -7.29
CA GLY A 236 -5.57 -6.48 -7.05
C GLY A 236 -4.22 -7.16 -6.72
N PRO A 237 -4.20 -8.33 -6.05
CA PRO A 237 -2.96 -8.99 -5.63
C PRO A 237 -2.09 -9.50 -6.78
N THR A 238 -0.79 -9.66 -6.52
CA THR A 238 0.19 -10.19 -7.46
C THR A 238 0.29 -11.71 -7.30
N ASN A 239 0.04 -12.49 -8.36
CA ASN A 239 0.11 -13.95 -8.30
C ASN A 239 1.57 -14.42 -8.46
N GLY A 240 2.19 -14.95 -7.39
CA GLY A 240 3.53 -15.54 -7.48
C GLY A 240 4.02 -16.24 -6.19
N PRO A 241 4.80 -17.34 -6.30
CA PRO A 241 5.43 -18.02 -5.17
C PRO A 241 6.29 -17.04 -4.39
N VAL A 242 6.30 -17.20 -3.07
CA VAL A 242 7.14 -16.35 -2.21
C VAL A 242 8.61 -16.53 -2.60
N GLY A 243 9.34 -15.42 -2.67
CA GLY A 243 10.79 -15.38 -2.88
C GLY A 243 11.49 -14.62 -1.76
N VAL A 244 12.79 -14.83 -1.60
CA VAL A 244 13.64 -14.03 -0.70
C VAL A 244 14.44 -13.06 -1.55
N ALA A 245 14.08 -11.77 -1.51
CA ALA A 245 14.78 -10.71 -2.23
C ALA A 245 16.03 -10.24 -1.48
N GLN A 246 15.99 -10.23 -0.15
CA GLN A 246 17.16 -9.94 0.69
C GLN A 246 17.20 -10.89 1.87
N SER A 247 18.33 -11.58 2.02
CA SER A 247 18.60 -12.46 3.16
C SER A 247 19.07 -11.65 4.38
N PRO A 248 18.89 -12.18 5.61
CA PRO A 248 19.44 -11.56 6.81
C PRO A 248 20.96 -11.40 6.72
N THR A 249 21.48 -10.35 7.36
CA THR A 249 22.91 -10.01 7.37
C THR A 249 23.56 -10.39 8.71
N ASN A 250 24.87 -10.67 8.68
CA ASN A 250 25.65 -10.96 9.88
C ASN A 250 25.57 -9.79 10.90
N LEU A 251 25.56 -10.13 12.18
CA LEU A 251 25.47 -9.16 13.28
C LEU A 251 26.64 -9.33 14.25
N THR A 252 27.06 -8.23 14.87
CA THR A 252 27.95 -8.25 16.04
C THR A 252 27.24 -7.55 17.18
N VAL A 253 27.07 -8.23 18.32
CA VAL A 253 26.31 -7.75 19.47
C VAL A 253 27.10 -8.05 20.75
N ILE A 254 26.96 -7.22 21.79
CA ILE A 254 27.56 -7.50 23.11
C ILE A 254 26.62 -8.44 23.88
N GLU A 255 27.14 -9.38 24.67
CA GLU A 255 26.29 -10.27 25.50
C GLU A 255 25.32 -9.45 26.36
N ASN A 256 24.18 -10.06 26.70
CA ASN A 256 23.04 -9.45 27.38
C ASN A 256 22.28 -8.35 26.63
N GLN A 257 22.74 -7.92 25.44
CA GLN A 257 21.96 -7.05 24.55
C GLN A 257 21.00 -7.84 23.65
N SER A 258 20.27 -7.13 22.79
CA SER A 258 19.32 -7.71 21.84
C SER A 258 19.95 -7.88 20.45
N ALA A 259 19.62 -8.96 19.76
CA ALA A 259 19.94 -9.17 18.34
C ALA A 259 18.67 -9.23 17.50
N ALA A 260 18.68 -8.61 16.31
CA ALA A 260 17.54 -8.58 15.39
C ALA A 260 17.97 -8.92 13.95
N PHE A 261 17.41 -9.98 13.38
CA PHE A 261 17.61 -10.40 11.99
C PHE A 261 16.34 -10.15 11.18
N SER A 262 16.46 -9.57 9.97
CA SER A 262 15.33 -9.26 9.09
C SER A 262 15.48 -9.91 7.71
N VAL A 263 14.36 -10.12 7.02
CA VAL A 263 14.31 -10.64 5.63
C VAL A 263 13.42 -9.75 4.76
N ILE A 264 13.80 -9.55 3.49
CA ILE A 264 12.89 -8.98 2.48
C ILE A 264 12.40 -10.10 1.57
N VAL A 265 11.08 -10.16 1.38
CA VAL A 265 10.42 -11.18 0.56
C VAL A 265 9.62 -10.57 -0.59
N THR A 266 9.45 -11.38 -1.63
CA THR A 266 8.65 -11.11 -2.83
C THR A 266 7.55 -12.16 -2.97
N GLY A 267 6.62 -11.98 -3.90
CA GLY A 267 5.47 -12.88 -4.10
C GLY A 267 4.25 -12.49 -3.26
N ALA A 268 3.13 -13.17 -3.48
CA ALA A 268 1.83 -12.78 -2.93
C ALA A 268 1.77 -12.87 -1.38
N PRO A 269 1.28 -11.85 -0.66
CA PRO A 269 0.87 -12.01 0.74
C PRO A 269 -0.47 -12.78 0.82
N PRO A 270 -0.87 -13.32 2.01
CA PRO A 270 -0.15 -13.28 3.27
C PRO A 270 1.07 -14.21 3.27
N TRP A 271 2.17 -13.74 3.85
CA TRP A 271 3.38 -14.54 4.06
C TRP A 271 3.38 -15.13 5.47
N SER A 272 3.75 -16.40 5.59
CA SER A 272 4.12 -17.03 6.85
C SER A 272 5.63 -17.12 6.96
N PHE A 273 6.20 -16.73 8.09
CA PHE A 273 7.63 -16.84 8.37
C PHE A 273 7.87 -17.95 9.40
N GLN A 274 9.03 -18.58 9.33
CA GLN A 274 9.52 -19.51 10.33
C GLN A 274 11.03 -19.38 10.42
N TRP A 275 11.50 -18.65 11.44
CA TRP A 275 12.94 -18.53 11.67
C TRP A 275 13.53 -19.83 12.19
N GLN A 276 14.78 -20.08 11.80
CA GLN A 276 15.55 -21.24 12.17
C GLN A 276 16.93 -20.82 12.68
N ARG A 277 17.42 -21.51 13.70
CA ARG A 277 18.75 -21.33 14.28
C ARG A 277 19.60 -22.57 14.05
N SER A 278 20.90 -22.36 13.86
CA SER A 278 21.93 -23.40 13.96
C SER A 278 23.05 -22.92 14.88
N ALA A 279 23.65 -23.81 15.67
CA ALA A 279 24.77 -23.47 16.56
C ALA A 279 26.09 -23.17 15.80
N GLY A 280 26.05 -23.26 14.46
CA GLY A 280 27.12 -22.94 13.49
C GLY A 280 26.54 -22.97 12.08
N ALA A 281 27.35 -23.07 11.01
CA ALA A 281 26.85 -23.14 9.63
C ALA A 281 26.23 -24.53 9.25
N GLY A 282 25.53 -25.20 10.17
CA GLY A 282 25.11 -26.61 10.08
C GLY A 282 23.60 -26.84 10.06
N VAL A 283 23.13 -27.88 10.77
CA VAL A 283 21.69 -28.26 10.82
C VAL A 283 20.87 -27.15 11.47
N PHE A 284 19.82 -26.71 10.79
CA PHE A 284 18.91 -25.67 11.24
C PHE A 284 17.66 -26.27 11.89
N THR A 285 17.28 -25.71 13.03
CA THR A 285 16.06 -26.07 13.78
C THR A 285 15.14 -24.87 13.90
N ASN A 286 13.83 -25.09 13.77
CA ASN A 286 12.81 -24.05 13.94
C ASN A 286 12.90 -23.42 15.32
N ILE A 287 12.84 -22.09 15.36
CA ILE A 287 12.69 -21.31 16.58
C ILE A 287 11.17 -21.18 16.83
N PRO A 288 10.62 -21.75 17.92
CA PRO A 288 9.18 -21.71 18.16
C PRO A 288 8.65 -20.27 18.25
N GLY A 289 7.54 -19.98 17.56
CA GLY A 289 6.86 -18.67 17.60
C GLY A 289 7.52 -17.56 16.79
N ALA A 290 8.69 -17.78 16.21
CA ALA A 290 9.39 -16.77 15.40
C ALA A 290 8.81 -16.72 13.97
N ALA A 291 7.65 -16.06 13.84
CA ALA A 291 6.81 -16.08 12.64
C ALA A 291 6.63 -14.72 11.94
N SER A 292 7.53 -13.78 12.21
CA SER A 292 7.51 -12.43 11.64
C SER A 292 8.67 -12.20 10.66
N ARG A 293 8.60 -11.12 9.87
CA ARG A 293 9.68 -10.67 8.97
C ARG A 293 10.99 -10.41 9.68
N THR A 294 10.93 -10.02 10.95
CA THR A 294 12.07 -9.79 11.82
C THR A 294 12.03 -10.77 12.97
N PHE A 295 13.17 -11.42 13.24
CA PHE A 295 13.38 -12.19 14.45
C PHE A 295 14.31 -11.43 15.39
N THR A 296 13.76 -11.04 16.52
CA THR A 296 14.50 -10.40 17.61
C THR A 296 14.53 -11.33 18.80
N PHE A 297 15.68 -11.44 19.45
CA PHE A 297 15.78 -12.10 20.74
C PHE A 297 16.76 -11.38 21.66
N SER A 298 16.47 -11.47 22.94
CA SER A 298 17.22 -10.90 24.04
C SER A 298 16.98 -11.76 25.28
N PRO A 299 17.98 -11.95 26.16
CA PRO A 299 19.37 -11.53 26.02
C PRO A 299 20.16 -12.44 25.07
N VAL A 300 21.08 -11.85 24.31
CA VAL A 300 22.12 -12.58 23.56
C VAL A 300 23.13 -13.16 24.54
N LYS A 301 23.49 -14.44 24.42
CA LYS A 301 24.47 -15.10 25.29
C LYS A 301 25.78 -15.34 24.54
N LEU A 302 26.91 -15.44 25.25
CA LEU A 302 28.17 -15.88 24.62
C LEU A 302 28.06 -17.26 23.96
N THR A 303 27.14 -18.11 24.41
CA THR A 303 26.84 -19.40 23.76
C THR A 303 26.13 -19.27 22.42
N ASP A 304 25.64 -18.08 22.06
CA ASP A 304 25.10 -17.75 20.74
C ASP A 304 26.18 -17.29 19.76
N ASN A 305 27.42 -17.10 20.23
CA ASN A 305 28.52 -16.72 19.36
C ASN A 305 28.71 -17.77 18.25
N SER A 306 28.85 -17.30 17.02
CA SER A 306 28.91 -18.11 15.79
C SER A 306 27.61 -18.83 15.42
N ALA A 307 26.50 -18.62 16.13
CA ALA A 307 25.21 -19.15 15.71
C ALA A 307 24.77 -18.53 14.38
N SER A 308 24.14 -19.34 13.53
CA SER A 308 23.59 -18.92 12.25
C SER A 308 22.06 -18.90 12.27
N PHE A 309 21.47 -17.89 11.63
CA PHE A 309 20.03 -17.66 11.57
C PHE A 309 19.57 -17.53 10.12
N ARG A 310 18.48 -18.21 9.77
CA ARG A 310 17.81 -18.07 8.47
C ARG A 310 16.31 -18.14 8.68
N VAL A 311 15.54 -17.79 7.66
CA VAL A 311 14.08 -17.86 7.71
C VAL A 311 13.54 -18.65 6.54
N GLN A 312 12.57 -19.51 6.83
CA GLN A 312 11.71 -20.11 5.83
C GLN A 312 10.47 -19.24 5.71
N VAL A 313 10.12 -18.89 4.49
CA VAL A 313 8.92 -18.12 4.17
C VAL A 313 8.05 -18.93 3.25
N ALA A 314 6.75 -18.84 3.46
CA ALA A 314 5.76 -19.47 2.61
C ALA A 314 4.62 -18.48 2.33
N ASN A 315 3.99 -18.64 1.19
CA ASN A 315 2.67 -18.09 0.90
C ASN A 315 1.81 -19.19 0.28
N ALA A 316 0.60 -18.85 -0.14
CA ALA A 316 -0.32 -19.80 -0.78
C ALA A 316 0.25 -20.41 -2.08
N PHE A 317 1.35 -19.88 -2.62
CA PHE A 317 1.89 -20.22 -3.94
C PHE A 317 3.24 -20.94 -3.88
N GLY A 318 3.88 -21.04 -2.71
CA GLY A 318 5.17 -21.69 -2.57
C GLY A 318 5.89 -21.39 -1.27
N ASN A 319 7.15 -21.81 -1.20
CA ASN A 319 8.05 -21.53 -0.10
C ASN A 319 9.43 -21.11 -0.62
N ALA A 320 10.11 -20.27 0.15
CA ALA A 320 11.50 -19.89 -0.06
C ALA A 320 12.25 -19.93 1.27
N THR A 321 13.56 -20.16 1.22
CA THR A 321 14.45 -20.13 2.39
C THR A 321 15.52 -19.09 2.15
N SER A 322 15.77 -18.24 3.14
CA SER A 322 16.81 -17.21 3.05
C SER A 322 18.22 -17.81 3.14
N GLY A 323 19.22 -17.03 2.72
CA GLY A 323 20.59 -17.21 3.18
C GLY A 323 20.69 -17.08 4.71
N ALA A 324 21.78 -17.61 5.28
CA ALA A 324 22.00 -17.57 6.72
C ALA A 324 22.91 -16.40 7.13
N ALA A 325 22.53 -15.72 8.21
CA ALA A 325 23.33 -14.71 8.89
C ALA A 325 24.00 -15.28 10.13
N THR A 326 25.26 -14.91 10.38
CA THR A 326 26.01 -15.31 11.57
C THR A 326 25.99 -14.22 12.64
N LEU A 327 25.81 -14.62 13.90
CA LEU A 327 25.90 -13.74 15.07
C LEU A 327 27.31 -13.83 15.68
N THR A 328 27.97 -12.69 15.82
CA THR A 328 29.21 -12.55 16.61
C THR A 328 28.87 -11.91 17.94
N VAL A 329 29.25 -12.55 19.05
CA VAL A 329 28.95 -12.05 20.40
C VAL A 329 30.22 -11.63 21.10
N ASN A 330 30.31 -10.35 21.46
CA ASN A 330 31.37 -9.80 22.29
C ASN A 330 31.02 -9.92 23.77
N ARG A 331 32.03 -10.06 24.63
CA ARG A 331 31.81 -10.05 26.08
C ARG A 331 31.38 -8.69 26.57
N ASP A 332 30.59 -8.71 27.62
CA ASP A 332 30.25 -7.56 28.43
C ASP A 332 31.27 -7.40 29.54
N THR A 333 31.81 -6.19 29.64
CA THR A 333 32.82 -5.81 30.63
C THR A 333 32.35 -4.63 31.47
N THR A 334 31.08 -4.26 31.36
CA THR A 334 30.49 -3.11 32.03
C THR A 334 29.85 -3.58 33.32
N ALA A 335 30.06 -2.86 34.43
CA ALA A 335 29.38 -3.16 35.67
C ALA A 335 27.98 -2.54 35.69
N PRO A 336 26.98 -3.21 36.31
CA PRO A 336 25.66 -2.65 36.44
C PRO A 336 25.70 -1.40 37.32
N THR A 337 24.90 -0.39 36.95
CA THR A 337 24.71 0.85 37.72
C THR A 337 23.25 1.02 38.10
N ILE A 338 22.96 1.83 39.12
CA ILE A 338 21.58 2.13 39.50
C ILE A 338 21.08 3.27 38.61
N THR A 339 20.07 2.99 37.79
CA THR A 339 19.45 4.00 36.92
C THR A 339 18.22 4.61 37.58
N ASP A 340 17.46 3.81 38.35
CA ASP A 340 16.29 4.32 39.06
C ASP A 340 15.99 3.65 40.42
N ALA A 341 15.23 4.36 41.26
CA ALA A 341 14.69 3.89 42.54
C ALA A 341 13.33 4.56 42.78
N LEU A 342 12.23 3.83 42.59
CA LEU A 342 10.87 4.36 42.54
C LEU A 342 9.94 3.63 43.50
N THR A 343 9.20 4.35 44.34
CA THR A 343 8.16 3.73 45.19
C THR A 343 6.87 3.43 44.43
N ARG A 344 6.59 4.17 43.34
CA ARG A 344 5.33 4.06 42.56
C ARG A 344 4.07 4.13 43.43
N GLY A 345 4.09 4.99 44.43
CA GLY A 345 3.03 5.19 45.41
C GLY A 345 2.97 4.12 46.51
N ASN A 346 3.73 3.02 46.39
CA ASN A 346 3.74 1.95 47.37
C ASN A 346 4.64 2.32 48.58
N PRO A 347 4.09 2.54 49.78
CA PRO A 347 4.88 2.90 50.95
C PRO A 347 5.77 1.74 51.46
N ASN A 348 5.52 0.50 51.04
CA ASN A 348 6.27 -0.69 51.49
C ASN A 348 7.12 -1.32 50.38
N GLY A 349 7.26 -0.65 49.25
CA GLY A 349 7.94 -1.16 48.07
C GLY A 349 8.89 -0.12 47.46
N LEU A 350 10.05 -0.58 47.00
CA LEU A 350 10.97 0.22 46.20
C LEU A 350 11.42 -0.57 44.97
N PHE A 351 11.08 -0.10 43.77
CA PHE A 351 11.57 -0.64 42.51
C PHE A 351 12.94 -0.03 42.21
N VAL A 352 13.99 -0.83 42.31
CA VAL A 352 15.37 -0.47 41.97
C VAL A 352 15.64 -0.93 40.54
N VAL A 353 15.92 0.00 39.64
CA VAL A 353 16.18 -0.27 38.22
C VAL A 353 17.68 -0.18 37.97
N PHE A 354 18.22 -1.20 37.31
CA PHE A 354 19.63 -1.26 36.93
C PHE A 354 19.84 -0.90 35.45
N SER A 355 21.07 -0.54 35.08
CA SER A 355 21.44 -0.24 33.68
C SER A 355 21.43 -1.46 32.76
N GLU A 356 21.41 -2.66 33.33
CA GLU A 356 21.50 -3.95 32.65
C GLU A 356 20.93 -5.06 33.54
N GLN A 357 20.75 -6.26 32.97
CA GLN A 357 20.13 -7.37 33.69
C GLN A 357 21.04 -7.87 34.81
N VAL A 358 20.48 -8.01 36.02
CA VAL A 358 21.21 -8.46 37.20
C VAL A 358 20.89 -9.91 37.56
N THR A 359 21.85 -10.63 38.14
CA THR A 359 21.59 -12.02 38.55
C THR A 359 20.53 -12.07 39.64
N ALA A 360 19.70 -13.11 39.62
CA ALA A 360 18.79 -13.39 40.72
C ALA A 360 19.56 -13.59 42.04
N ILE A 361 20.71 -14.26 42.04
CA ILE A 361 21.49 -14.57 43.25
C ILE A 361 21.85 -13.29 44.02
N THR A 362 22.46 -12.32 43.33
CA THR A 362 22.91 -11.09 43.97
C THR A 362 21.83 -10.02 44.02
N GLY A 363 20.92 -9.99 43.04
CA GLY A 363 19.81 -9.04 42.98
C GLY A 363 18.73 -9.30 44.02
N THR A 364 18.48 -10.56 44.40
CA THR A 364 17.52 -10.88 45.48
C THR A 364 18.17 -10.99 46.85
N ASN A 365 19.49 -10.82 46.96
CA ASN A 365 20.15 -10.77 48.25
C ASN A 365 19.87 -9.42 48.91
N LYS A 366 18.89 -9.38 49.83
CA LYS A 366 18.51 -8.14 50.54
C LYS A 366 19.68 -7.43 51.24
N ASN A 367 20.74 -8.14 51.63
CA ASN A 367 21.89 -7.54 52.32
C ASN A 367 22.76 -6.67 51.40
N ASN A 368 22.56 -6.78 50.08
CA ASN A 368 23.18 -5.91 49.10
C ASN A 368 22.53 -4.52 49.05
N TYR A 369 21.42 -4.31 49.77
CA TYR A 369 20.64 -3.08 49.76
C TYR A 369 20.50 -2.53 51.17
N THR A 370 20.82 -1.24 51.35
CA THR A 370 20.53 -0.52 52.59
C THR A 370 19.86 0.80 52.26
N ILE A 371 18.86 1.17 53.06
CA ILE A 371 18.16 2.45 52.94
C ILE A 371 18.37 3.18 54.25
N ASN A 372 18.79 4.44 54.19
CA ASN A 372 19.02 5.22 55.39
C ASN A 372 17.69 5.58 56.10
N ASN A 373 17.78 6.42 57.14
CA ASN A 373 16.60 7.03 57.77
C ASN A 373 15.62 6.03 58.45
N GLY A 374 16.12 4.85 58.83
CA GLY A 374 15.39 3.84 59.60
C GLY A 374 14.55 2.86 58.77
N VAL A 375 14.62 2.94 57.43
CA VAL A 375 13.93 1.99 56.55
C VAL A 375 14.70 0.68 56.50
N THR A 376 14.04 -0.43 56.87
CA THR A 376 14.62 -1.76 56.80
C THR A 376 14.16 -2.45 55.52
N VAL A 377 15.10 -3.07 54.79
CA VAL A 377 14.80 -3.94 53.64
C VAL A 377 14.45 -5.34 54.17
N ASN A 378 13.18 -5.71 54.06
CA ASN A 378 12.64 -6.98 54.53
C ASN A 378 12.90 -8.11 53.51
N GLY A 379 12.87 -7.79 52.22
CA GLY A 379 13.12 -8.71 51.12
C GLY A 379 13.46 -7.99 49.82
N ALA A 380 13.95 -8.75 48.84
CA ALA A 380 14.26 -8.28 47.50
C ALA A 380 13.81 -9.35 46.49
N SER A 381 13.09 -8.95 45.45
CA SER A 381 12.64 -9.85 44.38
C SER A 381 12.94 -9.28 43.00
N LEU A 382 13.63 -10.05 42.17
CA LEU A 382 13.90 -9.69 40.79
C LEU A 382 12.60 -9.78 39.99
N GLN A 383 12.28 -8.73 39.23
CA GLN A 383 11.11 -8.68 38.37
C GLN A 383 11.37 -9.42 37.05
N ALA A 384 10.30 -9.70 36.30
CA ALA A 384 10.37 -10.50 35.07
C ALA A 384 11.25 -9.86 33.96
N ASP A 385 11.45 -8.54 34.02
CA ASP A 385 12.33 -7.81 33.09
C ASP A 385 13.83 -8.10 33.31
N GLY A 386 14.21 -8.68 34.45
CA GLY A 386 15.60 -8.90 34.85
C GLY A 386 16.40 -7.63 35.17
N LEU A 387 15.83 -6.44 34.93
CA LEU A 387 16.43 -5.12 35.15
C LEU A 387 16.02 -4.53 36.49
N THR A 388 14.84 -4.92 37.00
CA THR A 388 14.22 -4.29 38.15
C THR A 388 14.21 -5.24 39.34
N VAL A 389 14.66 -4.76 40.50
CA VAL A 389 14.51 -5.45 41.79
C VAL A 389 13.48 -4.71 42.62
N LEU A 390 12.41 -5.38 43.02
CA LEU A 390 11.45 -4.88 43.99
C LEU A 390 11.94 -5.20 45.40
N LEU A 391 12.31 -4.18 46.16
CA LEU A 391 12.56 -4.30 47.58
C LEU A 391 11.24 -4.20 48.34
N THR A 392 11.00 -5.13 49.25
CA THR A 392 9.95 -5.00 50.26
C THR A 392 10.56 -4.37 51.50
N THR A 393 9.95 -3.31 52.02
CA THR A 393 10.54 -2.51 53.11
C THR A 393 9.55 -2.28 54.25
N THR A 394 10.05 -1.80 55.38
CA THR A 394 9.21 -1.02 56.31
C THR A 394 8.67 0.23 55.60
N PRO A 395 7.59 0.86 56.11
CA PRO A 395 7.00 2.03 55.47
C PRO A 395 8.02 3.14 55.18
N ILE A 396 8.04 3.60 53.93
CA ILE A 396 8.80 4.75 53.43
C ILE A 396 7.86 5.95 53.53
N THR A 397 8.11 6.82 54.49
CA THR A 397 7.26 7.99 54.76
C THR A 397 7.48 9.08 53.72
N SER A 398 6.38 9.67 53.22
CA SER A 398 6.39 10.85 52.34
C SER A 398 7.07 12.06 52.97
N GLY A 399 7.56 12.99 52.14
CA GLY A 399 8.16 14.25 52.59
C GLY A 399 9.61 14.15 53.09
N ARG A 400 10.21 12.95 53.09
CA ARG A 400 11.59 12.71 53.53
C ARG A 400 12.41 12.10 52.39
N GLY A 401 13.64 12.59 52.21
CA GLY A 401 14.58 12.01 51.25
C GLY A 401 15.28 10.78 51.81
N TYR A 402 15.40 9.73 51.00
CA TYR A 402 16.09 8.49 51.36
C TYR A 402 17.26 8.25 50.41
N LEU A 403 18.31 7.61 50.93
CA LEU A 403 19.47 7.18 50.16
C LEU A 403 19.49 5.66 50.14
N LEU A 404 19.29 5.09 48.96
CA LEU A 404 19.54 3.69 48.70
C LEU A 404 21.05 3.53 48.46
N THR A 405 21.69 2.61 49.18
CA THR A 405 23.06 2.17 48.93
C THR A 405 23.04 0.71 48.50
N VAL A 406 23.65 0.43 47.35
CA VAL A 406 23.75 -0.90 46.74
C VAL A 406 25.21 -1.33 46.65
N SER A 407 25.49 -2.60 46.95
CA SER A 407 26.82 -3.21 46.81
C SER A 407 26.71 -4.69 46.49
N GLY A 408 27.65 -5.24 45.72
CA GLY A 408 27.73 -6.69 45.49
C GLY A 408 26.65 -7.26 44.55
N VAL A 409 25.85 -6.41 43.90
CA VAL A 409 24.95 -6.82 42.80
C VAL A 409 25.78 -7.04 41.54
N GLN A 410 25.57 -8.18 40.89
CA GLN A 410 26.26 -8.59 39.68
C GLN A 410 25.29 -8.64 38.50
N ASP A 411 25.80 -8.33 37.31
CA ASP A 411 25.09 -8.52 36.05
C ASP A 411 24.98 -10.01 35.68
N THR A 412 24.30 -10.29 34.57
CA THR A 412 24.10 -11.64 34.05
C THR A 412 25.18 -12.10 33.05
N ALA A 413 26.27 -11.35 32.89
CA ALA A 413 27.37 -11.73 32.00
C ALA A 413 28.01 -13.05 32.45
N VAL A 414 28.56 -13.82 31.49
CA VAL A 414 29.19 -15.11 31.80
C VAL A 414 30.35 -14.96 32.79
N VAL A 415 31.05 -13.82 32.72
CA VAL A 415 31.95 -13.36 33.77
C VAL A 415 31.27 -12.16 34.42
N PRO A 416 30.58 -12.34 35.56
CA PRO A 416 29.72 -11.29 36.08
C PRO A 416 30.52 -10.07 36.51
N ASN A 417 30.13 -8.89 36.03
CA ASN A 417 30.69 -7.64 36.53
C ASN A 417 29.88 -7.20 37.76
N THR A 418 30.58 -6.69 38.78
CA THR A 418 29.95 -6.31 40.06
C THR A 418 29.79 -4.80 40.10
N ILE A 419 28.59 -4.34 40.48
CA ILE A 419 28.31 -2.92 40.76
C ILE A 419 29.40 -2.32 41.65
N ALA A 420 29.80 -1.09 41.35
CA ALA A 420 30.74 -0.37 42.19
C ALA A 420 30.24 -0.34 43.64
N ALA A 421 31.13 -0.63 44.58
CA ALA A 421 30.79 -0.67 46.00
C ALA A 421 30.26 0.69 46.46
N ASN A 422 29.23 0.66 47.32
CA ASN A 422 28.50 1.81 47.81
C ASN A 422 27.90 2.69 46.70
N SER A 423 27.44 2.09 45.60
CA SER A 423 26.65 2.82 44.60
C SER A 423 25.38 3.35 45.25
N GLN A 424 25.11 4.64 45.06
CA GLN A 424 24.08 5.35 45.81
C GLN A 424 23.11 6.08 44.88
N ILE A 425 21.83 6.06 45.26
CA ILE A 425 20.80 6.87 44.59
C ILE A 425 19.83 7.44 45.62
N GLN A 426 19.51 8.71 45.48
CA GLN A 426 18.52 9.38 46.33
C GLN A 426 17.12 9.21 45.73
N PHE A 427 16.12 8.94 46.57
CA PHE A 427 14.73 8.83 46.17
C PHE A 427 13.79 9.38 47.24
N PHE A 428 12.53 9.60 46.86
CA PHE A 428 11.44 10.00 47.75
C PHE A 428 10.25 9.06 47.56
N GLN A 429 9.32 9.06 48.52
CA GLN A 429 8.03 8.40 48.30
C GLN A 429 7.20 9.27 47.36
N THR A 430 7.10 8.81 46.11
CA THR A 430 6.34 9.45 45.03
C THR A 430 5.58 8.39 44.23
N ASP A 431 4.63 8.82 43.40
CA ASP A 431 3.89 7.92 42.50
C ASP A 431 4.70 7.54 41.26
N GLY A 432 5.87 8.14 41.05
CA GLY A 432 6.83 7.71 40.03
C GLY A 432 6.57 8.25 38.62
N ALA A 433 5.57 9.11 38.45
CA ALA A 433 5.10 9.59 37.16
C ALA A 433 4.50 11.00 37.26
N ILE A 434 4.37 11.67 36.13
CA ILE A 434 3.63 12.93 35.98
C ILE A 434 2.43 12.69 35.04
N GLU A 435 1.30 13.37 35.24
CA GLU A 435 0.16 13.25 34.33
C GLU A 435 0.43 14.06 33.07
N ARG A 436 0.38 13.42 31.90
CA ARG A 436 0.41 14.10 30.60
C ARG A 436 -0.96 13.98 29.95
N ARG A 437 -1.52 15.13 29.59
CA ARG A 437 -2.79 15.28 28.88
C ARG A 437 -2.55 15.85 27.51
N VAL A 438 -3.24 15.27 26.54
CA VAL A 438 -3.19 15.69 25.15
C VAL A 438 -4.55 16.23 24.77
N PHE A 439 -4.57 17.41 24.16
CA PHE A 439 -5.75 18.06 23.62
C PHE A 439 -5.51 18.31 22.14
N PHE A 440 -6.27 17.66 21.25
CA PHE A 440 -6.21 17.95 19.82
C PHE A 440 -7.01 19.23 19.55
N VAL A 441 -6.29 20.34 19.41
CA VAL A 441 -6.80 21.71 19.26
C VAL A 441 -5.89 22.52 18.34
N ALA A 442 -6.45 23.08 17.27
CA ALA A 442 -5.73 23.92 16.33
C ALA A 442 -5.40 25.31 16.92
N GLY A 443 -4.28 25.91 16.49
CA GLY A 443 -3.94 27.31 16.82
C GLY A 443 -2.52 27.60 17.28
N GLY A 444 -1.64 26.59 17.40
CA GLY A 444 -0.17 26.69 17.50
C GLY A 444 0.39 27.63 18.60
N THR A 445 -0.43 28.02 19.58
CA THR A 445 -0.03 28.94 20.65
C THR A 445 -0.59 28.46 21.97
N VAL A 446 0.14 28.72 23.07
CA VAL A 446 -0.28 28.28 24.41
C VAL A 446 -1.65 28.86 24.76
N ALA A 447 -1.90 30.13 24.42
CA ALA A 447 -3.21 30.77 24.62
C ALA A 447 -4.35 30.08 23.85
N ALA A 448 -4.12 29.61 22.62
CA ALA A 448 -5.14 28.89 21.85
C ALA A 448 -5.54 27.58 22.53
N ILE A 449 -4.58 26.86 23.09
CA ILE A 449 -4.82 25.62 23.82
C ILE A 449 -5.55 25.88 25.13
N THR A 450 -5.05 26.81 25.94
CA THR A 450 -5.63 27.07 27.27
C THR A 450 -7.03 27.66 27.21
N ASN A 451 -7.37 28.36 26.12
CA ASN A 451 -8.70 28.92 25.89
C ASN A 451 -9.67 27.95 25.19
N SER A 452 -9.20 26.76 24.77
CA SER A 452 -10.05 25.80 24.07
C SER A 452 -11.13 25.20 24.96
N ALA A 453 -12.26 24.82 24.36
CA ALA A 453 -13.36 24.15 25.06
C ALA A 453 -12.93 22.83 25.71
N LYS A 454 -12.03 22.06 25.06
CA LYS A 454 -11.52 20.79 25.60
C LYS A 454 -10.69 21.01 26.86
N PHE A 455 -9.81 22.01 26.85
CA PHE A 455 -8.97 22.34 28.00
C PHE A 455 -9.81 22.88 29.17
N THR A 456 -10.68 23.86 28.89
CA THR A 456 -11.54 24.50 29.92
C THR A 456 -12.57 23.54 30.52
N ASN A 457 -13.09 22.57 29.76
CA ASN A 457 -14.03 21.55 30.25
C ASN A 457 -13.34 20.30 30.81
N ASN A 458 -12.00 20.28 30.90
CA ASN A 458 -11.24 19.15 31.43
C ASN A 458 -11.52 17.83 30.66
N GLN A 459 -11.55 17.90 29.33
CA GLN A 459 -11.82 16.78 28.41
C GLN A 459 -10.59 16.50 27.53
N PRO A 460 -9.53 15.86 28.08
CA PRO A 460 -8.37 15.47 27.28
C PRO A 460 -8.71 14.30 26.35
N ASP A 461 -8.12 14.28 25.16
CA ASP A 461 -8.25 13.19 24.18
C ASP A 461 -7.40 11.98 24.58
N GLN A 462 -6.25 12.21 25.23
CA GLN A 462 -5.41 11.17 25.81
C GLN A 462 -4.88 11.57 27.18
N VAL A 463 -4.75 10.58 28.06
CA VAL A 463 -4.08 10.71 29.36
C VAL A 463 -3.02 9.62 29.46
N THR A 464 -1.78 10.04 29.72
CA THR A 464 -0.62 9.16 29.88
C THR A 464 0.14 9.53 31.15
N TYR A 465 0.98 8.61 31.63
CA TYR A 465 1.72 8.77 32.89
C TYR A 465 3.21 8.49 32.70
N PRO A 466 3.95 9.37 32.00
CA PRO A 466 5.37 9.21 31.78
C PRO A 466 6.16 9.27 33.09
N THR A 467 7.26 8.50 33.15
CA THR A 467 8.19 8.43 34.28
C THR A 467 9.35 9.43 34.17
N LEU A 468 9.35 10.27 33.14
CA LEU A 468 10.22 11.43 32.98
C LEU A 468 9.33 12.65 32.73
N PHE A 469 9.79 13.84 33.14
CA PHE A 469 9.11 15.09 32.78
C PHE A 469 9.44 15.48 31.33
N GLU A 470 9.00 14.63 30.41
CA GLU A 470 9.31 14.69 28.99
C GLU A 470 8.15 14.11 28.18
N GLY A 471 7.83 14.79 27.08
CA GLY A 471 6.90 14.32 26.07
C GLY A 471 7.59 13.48 25.00
N PRO A 472 6.83 12.61 24.31
CA PRO A 472 7.32 11.93 23.12
C PRO A 472 7.82 12.94 22.07
N VAL A 473 8.84 12.53 21.32
CA VAL A 473 9.39 13.31 20.19
C VAL A 473 8.56 13.02 18.94
N ASN A 474 8.28 14.05 18.14
CA ASN A 474 7.48 13.99 16.89
C ASN A 474 6.16 13.21 17.08
N PHE A 475 5.38 13.66 18.07
CA PHE A 475 4.19 12.97 18.53
C PHE A 475 2.96 13.23 17.68
N ALA A 476 2.69 14.47 17.27
CA ALA A 476 1.50 14.89 16.51
C ALA A 476 1.61 16.34 16.05
N ASP A 477 0.85 16.78 15.05
CA ASP A 477 0.71 18.22 14.76
C ASP A 477 -0.55 18.81 15.43
N ASN A 478 -0.54 20.13 15.66
CA ASN A 478 -1.72 20.91 16.11
C ASN A 478 -2.39 20.38 17.38
N TYR A 479 -1.62 20.24 18.45
CA TYR A 479 -2.13 19.78 19.74
C TYR A 479 -1.53 20.56 20.90
N GLY A 480 -2.28 20.60 21.98
CA GLY A 480 -1.79 21.03 23.27
C GLY A 480 -1.34 19.84 24.11
N THR A 481 -0.16 19.94 24.70
CA THR A 481 0.22 19.09 25.82
C THR A 481 0.14 19.86 27.12
N GLN A 482 -0.52 19.27 28.12
CA GLN A 482 -0.42 19.70 29.51
C GLN A 482 0.21 18.60 30.33
N PHE A 483 1.39 18.85 30.85
CA PHE A 483 1.94 18.11 31.97
C PHE A 483 1.46 18.74 33.26
N ARG A 484 0.99 17.94 34.22
CA ARG A 484 0.67 18.43 35.56
C ARG A 484 0.88 17.38 36.63
N GLY A 485 1.32 17.85 37.78
CA GLY A 485 1.65 16.98 38.90
C GLY A 485 2.42 17.73 39.96
N TYR A 486 3.29 17.01 40.64
CA TYR A 486 4.09 17.53 41.73
C TYR A 486 5.55 17.17 41.51
N VAL A 487 6.43 18.14 41.74
CA VAL A 487 7.86 17.89 41.94
C VAL A 487 8.18 17.85 43.42
N THR A 488 8.97 16.87 43.85
CA THR A 488 9.51 16.78 45.21
C THR A 488 10.93 17.33 45.21
N ALA A 489 11.19 18.40 45.97
CA ALA A 489 12.50 19.03 45.99
C ALA A 489 13.56 18.11 46.63
N GLN A 490 14.67 17.91 45.94
CA GLN A 490 15.72 16.97 46.35
C GLN A 490 16.58 17.49 47.52
N ALA A 491 16.85 18.79 47.52
CA ALA A 491 17.66 19.52 48.48
C ALA A 491 17.03 20.89 48.80
N SER A 492 17.36 21.49 49.93
CA SER A 492 16.95 22.87 50.25
C SER A 492 17.90 23.86 49.59
N GLY A 493 17.36 24.90 48.96
CA GLY A 493 18.17 25.96 48.34
C GLY A 493 17.57 26.49 47.05
N ASN A 494 18.38 27.20 46.28
CA ASN A 494 17.97 27.83 45.02
C ASN A 494 18.07 26.86 43.84
N TYR A 495 16.97 26.72 43.10
CA TYR A 495 16.86 25.91 41.89
C TYR A 495 16.78 26.81 40.68
N VAL A 496 17.26 26.29 39.55
CA VAL A 496 16.96 26.83 38.22
C VAL A 496 16.20 25.78 37.45
N PHE A 497 15.01 26.10 36.95
CA PHE A 497 14.25 25.21 36.08
C PHE A 497 14.49 25.59 34.63
N PHE A 498 14.61 24.58 33.78
CA PHE A 498 14.78 24.72 32.34
C PHE A 498 13.63 24.02 31.63
N ILE A 499 13.12 24.64 30.58
CA ILE A 499 12.19 24.02 29.64
C ILE A 499 12.80 24.04 28.24
N CYS A 500 12.60 22.99 27.46
CA CYS A 500 12.90 23.01 26.02
C CYS A 500 11.70 22.44 25.29
N SER A 501 11.33 23.05 24.17
CA SER A 501 10.25 22.55 23.34
C SER A 501 10.41 22.96 21.90
N ALA A 502 9.84 22.18 20.99
CA ALA A 502 9.91 22.45 19.55
C ALA A 502 8.96 23.58 19.10
N ASP A 503 8.05 24.00 19.96
CA ASP A 503 7.16 25.14 19.77
C ASP A 503 6.96 25.88 21.10
N PRO A 504 6.24 27.03 21.11
CA PRO A 504 6.07 27.79 22.32
C PRO A 504 5.50 26.99 23.49
N SER A 505 6.13 27.14 24.65
CA SER A 505 5.72 26.49 25.89
C SER A 505 5.84 27.41 27.10
N GLU A 506 5.07 27.09 28.13
CA GLU A 506 5.06 27.79 29.40
C GLU A 506 5.27 26.80 30.54
N LEU A 507 6.21 27.11 31.44
CA LEU A 507 6.47 26.35 32.65
C LEU A 507 5.97 27.11 33.88
N TYR A 508 5.11 26.46 34.64
CA TYR A 508 4.54 26.94 35.88
C TYR A 508 5.02 26.12 37.07
N LEU A 509 5.33 26.82 38.16
CA LEU A 509 5.62 26.22 39.46
C LEU A 509 4.81 26.92 40.54
N SER A 510 4.22 26.16 41.44
CA SER A 510 3.53 26.70 42.61
C SER A 510 4.47 26.88 43.80
N THR A 511 4.16 27.85 44.65
CA THR A 511 4.86 28.08 45.92
C THR A 511 4.60 26.97 46.96
N ASP A 512 3.63 26.09 46.69
CA ASP A 512 3.23 24.96 47.52
C ASP A 512 2.56 23.84 46.67
N GLU A 513 1.86 22.91 47.31
CA GLU A 513 1.10 21.85 46.62
C GLU A 513 -0.20 22.34 45.96
N ASN A 514 -0.64 23.58 46.21
CA ASN A 514 -1.90 24.06 45.67
C ASN A 514 -1.71 24.58 44.24
N PRO A 515 -2.36 23.99 43.21
CA PRO A 515 -2.26 24.48 41.84
C PRO A 515 -2.74 25.93 41.66
N ALA A 516 -3.58 26.44 42.57
CA ALA A 516 -4.03 27.83 42.53
C ALA A 516 -2.90 28.85 42.79
N ASN A 517 -1.79 28.42 43.41
CA ASN A 517 -0.66 29.27 43.73
C ASN A 517 0.46 29.23 42.66
N LYS A 518 0.22 28.60 41.50
CA LYS A 518 1.18 28.50 40.41
C LYS A 518 1.62 29.87 39.87
N LYS A 519 2.89 29.98 39.52
CA LYS A 519 3.55 31.15 38.94
C LYS A 519 4.24 30.73 37.65
N LEU A 520 4.15 31.56 36.62
CA LEU A 520 4.96 31.38 35.41
C LEU A 520 6.42 31.63 35.76
N ILE A 521 7.29 30.66 35.45
CA ILE A 521 8.72 30.73 35.82
C ILE A 521 9.68 30.62 34.63
N ALA A 522 9.26 30.07 33.49
CA ALA A 522 10.07 30.00 32.28
C ALA A 522 9.18 29.77 31.05
N THR A 523 9.67 30.13 29.86
CA THR A 523 8.98 29.92 28.57
C THR A 523 9.96 29.55 27.48
N GLU A 524 9.58 28.67 26.57
CA GLU A 524 10.16 28.65 25.22
C GLU A 524 9.24 29.46 24.32
N THR A 525 9.77 30.45 23.61
CA THR A 525 8.98 31.34 22.74
C THR A 525 9.20 31.08 21.26
N ALA A 526 10.23 30.30 20.93
CA ALA A 526 10.52 29.84 19.58
C ALA A 526 10.54 28.31 19.59
N TRP A 527 11.70 27.71 19.35
CA TRP A 527 11.88 26.27 19.31
C TRP A 527 13.32 25.86 19.67
N SER A 528 13.44 24.70 20.31
CA SER A 528 14.70 24.03 20.61
C SER A 528 14.57 22.51 20.46
N ASN A 529 15.66 21.86 20.05
CA ASN A 529 15.77 20.42 19.94
C ASN A 529 15.51 19.74 21.30
N THR A 530 15.25 18.43 21.24
CA THR A 530 15.04 17.61 22.45
C THR A 530 16.22 17.73 23.41
N ARG A 531 15.93 18.09 24.67
CA ARG A 531 16.89 18.26 25.78
C ARG A 531 17.99 19.29 25.50
N GLN A 532 17.68 20.35 24.75
CA GLN A 532 18.58 21.47 24.51
C GLN A 532 18.38 22.57 25.58
N TRP A 533 19.18 22.51 26.64
CA TRP A 533 19.06 23.34 27.84
C TRP A 533 19.83 24.66 27.74
N ILE A 534 21.05 24.63 27.18
CA ILE A 534 21.99 25.77 27.18
C ILE A 534 22.37 26.23 25.76
N ASP A 535 21.84 25.57 24.74
CA ASP A 535 21.91 25.94 23.33
C ASP A 535 23.34 26.01 22.74
N THR A 536 23.84 24.84 22.37
CA THR A 536 25.11 24.69 21.63
C THR A 536 24.94 24.55 20.11
N ASP A 537 23.71 24.60 19.59
CA ASP A 537 23.39 24.37 18.18
C ASP A 537 23.11 25.69 17.43
N PRO A 538 23.94 26.10 16.45
CA PRO A 538 23.73 27.34 15.72
C PRO A 538 22.45 27.38 14.87
N ALA A 539 21.73 26.26 14.72
CA ALA A 539 20.48 26.19 13.97
C ALA A 539 19.21 26.51 14.80
N SER A 540 19.28 26.46 16.14
CA SER A 540 18.13 26.82 16.99
C SER A 540 17.94 28.34 17.06
N THR A 541 16.68 28.80 17.11
CA THR A 541 16.34 30.22 17.35
C THR A 541 15.82 30.46 18.77
N THR A 542 16.13 29.56 19.71
CA THR A 542 15.69 29.60 21.11
C THR A 542 16.19 30.84 21.85
N ASP A 543 15.36 31.41 22.72
CA ASP A 543 15.80 32.42 23.68
C ASP A 543 16.20 31.74 24.99
N ILE A 544 17.51 31.52 25.16
CA ILE A 544 18.09 30.88 26.35
C ILE A 544 17.65 31.57 27.63
N THR A 545 17.52 32.90 27.61
CA THR A 545 17.17 33.68 28.80
C THR A 545 15.70 33.50 29.20
N ALA A 546 14.83 33.20 28.22
CA ALA A 546 13.41 32.98 28.45
C ALA A 546 13.11 31.58 29.01
N LYS A 547 13.87 30.57 28.58
CA LYS A 547 13.61 29.15 28.90
C LYS A 547 14.21 28.66 30.22
N ARG A 548 14.78 29.57 31.02
CA ARG A 548 15.39 29.29 32.31
C ARG A 548 14.90 30.24 33.39
N SER A 549 14.61 29.70 34.57
CA SER A 549 13.88 30.44 35.60
C SER A 549 14.67 31.53 36.33
N ASP A 550 16.00 31.55 36.22
CA ASP A 550 16.91 32.52 36.85
C ASP A 550 17.19 33.75 35.96
N GLN A 551 16.81 33.71 34.67
CA GLN A 551 17.01 34.81 33.73
C GLN A 551 15.72 35.29 33.09
N PHE A 552 14.63 34.53 33.21
CA PHE A 552 13.35 34.86 32.60
C PHE A 552 12.77 36.18 33.11
N ALA A 553 12.81 37.22 32.27
CA ALA A 553 12.33 38.56 32.62
C ALA A 553 10.84 38.60 33.00
N GLY A 554 10.04 37.64 32.53
CA GLY A 554 8.60 37.53 32.81
C GLY A 554 8.27 36.76 34.10
N SER A 555 9.25 36.40 34.93
CA SER A 555 9.04 35.57 36.12
C SER A 555 8.01 36.18 37.07
N GLN A 556 6.99 35.39 37.42
CA GLN A 556 5.95 35.77 38.38
C GLN A 556 6.24 35.27 39.80
N TRP A 557 7.43 34.70 40.03
CA TRP A 557 7.83 34.17 41.32
C TRP A 557 7.95 35.31 42.37
N PRO A 558 7.60 35.09 43.66
CA PRO A 558 7.59 36.16 44.67
C PRO A 558 8.93 36.88 44.86
N THR A 559 10.04 36.18 44.64
CA THR A 559 11.39 36.73 44.51
C THR A 559 11.84 36.49 43.08
N PRO A 560 11.72 37.49 42.18
CA PRO A 560 11.99 37.30 40.76
C PRO A 560 13.33 36.60 40.55
N ASN A 561 13.31 35.56 39.71
CA ASN A 561 14.48 34.78 39.31
C ASN A 561 15.22 34.01 40.42
N VAL A 562 14.64 33.88 41.63
CA VAL A 562 15.23 33.10 42.74
C VAL A 562 14.21 32.10 43.28
N ILE A 563 14.25 30.87 42.76
CA ILE A 563 13.35 29.78 43.20
C ILE A 563 13.97 29.02 44.36
N THR A 564 13.67 29.41 45.59
CA THR A 564 14.11 28.68 46.79
C THR A 564 13.10 27.60 47.19
N LEU A 565 13.50 26.33 47.13
CA LEU A 565 12.68 25.19 47.55
C LEU A 565 13.22 24.55 48.83
N THR A 566 12.35 23.85 49.57
CA THR A 566 12.72 23.10 50.78
C THR A 566 12.72 21.60 50.47
N SER A 567 13.82 20.91 50.79
CA SER A 567 13.97 19.46 50.58
C SER A 567 12.76 18.67 51.11
N GLY A 568 12.26 17.74 50.31
CA GLY A 568 11.15 16.86 50.67
C GLY A 568 9.76 17.46 50.51
N ASN A 569 9.64 18.79 50.43
CA ASN A 569 8.36 19.40 50.11
C ASN A 569 8.00 19.14 48.65
N ARG A 570 6.70 18.96 48.39
CA ARG A 570 6.15 18.91 47.04
C ARG A 570 5.65 20.28 46.62
N TYR A 571 5.80 20.56 45.34
CA TYR A 571 5.35 21.78 44.70
C TYR A 571 4.58 21.40 43.45
N TYR A 572 3.39 21.98 43.26
CA TYR A 572 2.65 21.75 42.02
C TYR A 572 3.46 22.30 40.84
N VAL A 573 3.58 21.49 39.79
CA VAL A 573 4.27 21.87 38.55
C VAL A 573 3.35 21.61 37.38
N GLU A 574 3.42 22.48 36.38
CA GLU A 574 2.68 22.34 35.15
C GLU A 574 3.48 22.88 33.98
N ALA A 575 3.52 22.14 32.89
CA ALA A 575 4.11 22.62 31.64
C ALA A 575 3.07 22.51 30.54
N ILE A 576 2.89 23.60 29.79
CA ILE A 576 1.94 23.66 28.68
C ILE A 576 2.74 23.90 27.42
N HIS A 577 2.59 23.00 26.45
CA HIS A 577 3.23 23.07 25.14
C HIS A 577 2.18 23.21 24.06
N ALA A 578 2.44 24.11 23.13
CA ALA A 578 1.59 24.32 21.98
C ALA A 578 2.27 23.87 20.70
N ALA A 579 2.07 22.61 20.33
CA ALA A 579 2.65 22.09 19.11
C ALA A 579 1.93 22.65 17.87
N GLY A 580 2.72 23.23 16.96
CA GLY A 580 2.31 23.75 15.66
C GLY A 580 2.43 22.68 14.58
N VAL A 581 3.23 22.98 13.56
CA VAL A 581 3.61 22.06 12.48
C VAL A 581 5.14 21.92 12.50
N GLY A 582 5.68 20.71 12.62
CA GLY A 582 7.14 20.53 12.72
C GLY A 582 7.58 19.36 13.57
N GLY A 583 8.77 19.47 14.16
CA GLY A 583 9.20 18.51 15.18
C GLY A 583 8.43 18.74 16.48
N ASP A 584 8.26 17.70 17.30
CA ASP A 584 7.70 17.87 18.64
C ASP A 584 8.72 17.52 19.68
N ASN A 585 8.86 18.36 20.70
CA ASN A 585 9.34 17.93 22.00
C ASN A 585 8.83 18.88 23.06
N ILE A 586 8.74 18.38 24.28
CA ILE A 586 8.76 19.20 25.48
C ILE A 586 9.47 18.41 26.57
N ALA A 587 10.41 19.03 27.25
CA ALA A 587 11.05 18.45 28.41
C ALA A 587 11.37 19.52 29.44
N VAL A 588 11.39 19.11 30.71
CA VAL A 588 11.73 19.99 31.84
C VAL A 588 12.84 19.35 32.66
N THR A 589 13.90 20.12 32.92
CA THR A 589 14.97 19.75 33.85
C THR A 589 15.19 20.82 34.92
N TRP A 590 16.07 20.55 35.89
CA TRP A 590 16.48 21.52 36.88
C TRP A 590 17.99 21.52 37.11
N GLN A 591 18.50 22.64 37.60
CA GLN A 591 19.77 22.75 38.30
C GLN A 591 19.49 22.73 39.80
N LEU A 592 20.14 21.82 40.52
CA LEU A 592 20.07 21.72 41.97
C LEU A 592 20.90 22.84 42.64
N PRO A 593 20.60 23.19 43.91
CA PRO A 593 21.41 24.14 44.66
C PRO A 593 22.89 23.75 44.71
N GLY A 594 23.76 24.58 44.13
CA GLY A 594 25.21 24.37 44.09
C GLY A 594 25.70 23.30 43.11
N ALA A 595 24.83 22.72 42.28
CA ALA A 595 25.23 21.81 41.21
C ALA A 595 25.74 22.56 39.97
N LEU A 596 26.48 21.84 39.12
CA LEU A 596 26.81 22.33 37.78
C LEU A 596 25.52 22.55 36.97
N GLU A 597 25.59 23.51 36.07
CA GLU A 597 24.52 23.78 35.11
C GLU A 597 24.33 22.57 34.18
N PRO A 598 23.08 22.20 33.81
CA PRO A 598 22.82 21.12 32.86
C PRO A 598 23.44 21.41 31.49
N VAL A 599 23.94 20.36 30.82
CA VAL A 599 24.42 20.44 29.42
C VAL A 599 23.43 19.77 28.48
N ASP A 600 23.39 20.21 27.22
CA ASP A 600 22.48 19.65 26.21
C ASP A 600 22.57 18.11 26.16
N GLY A 601 21.42 17.45 26.22
CA GLY A 601 21.28 15.99 26.31
C GLY A 601 21.09 15.43 27.73
N ASP A 602 21.35 16.21 28.78
CA ASP A 602 21.12 15.80 30.17
C ASP A 602 19.66 15.39 30.42
N SER A 603 19.46 14.46 31.35
CA SER A 603 18.14 13.88 31.62
C SER A 603 17.15 14.93 32.16
N PRO A 604 15.87 14.86 31.74
CA PRO A 604 14.75 15.56 32.39
C PRO A 604 14.54 15.10 33.84
N ILE A 605 13.67 15.79 34.58
CA ILE A 605 13.31 15.42 35.96
C ILE A 605 12.74 13.99 35.97
N PRO A 606 13.37 13.04 36.70
CA PRO A 606 12.93 11.66 36.72
C PRO A 606 11.78 11.40 37.69
N GLY A 607 11.04 10.32 37.44
CA GLY A 607 9.84 9.90 38.17
C GLY A 607 10.01 9.75 39.68
N ARG A 608 11.23 9.46 40.16
CA ARG A 608 11.60 9.43 41.59
C ARG A 608 11.36 10.75 42.33
N TYR A 609 11.11 11.83 41.59
CA TYR A 609 10.74 13.13 42.14
C TYR A 609 9.37 13.62 41.64
N LEU A 610 8.63 12.82 40.86
CA LEU A 610 7.35 13.20 40.26
C LEU A 610 6.19 12.42 40.88
N SER A 611 5.07 13.12 41.10
CA SER A 611 3.77 12.53 41.42
C SER A 611 2.70 13.09 40.49
N ALA A 612 1.82 12.23 39.97
CA ALA A 612 0.76 12.61 39.05
C ALA A 612 -0.39 13.32 39.78
N PHE A 613 -1.03 14.28 39.12
CA PHE A 613 -2.17 14.97 39.69
C PHE A 613 -3.45 14.10 39.66
N GLY A 614 -4.19 14.01 40.77
CA GLY A 614 -5.53 13.40 40.79
C GLY A 614 -5.61 11.86 40.79
N ILE A 615 -4.50 11.14 40.97
CA ILE A 615 -4.52 9.68 41.15
C ILE A 615 -4.65 9.34 42.64
N THR A 616 -5.57 8.43 42.98
CA THR A 616 -5.55 7.75 44.28
C THR A 616 -4.79 6.44 44.11
N SER A 617 -3.62 6.33 44.75
CA SER A 617 -2.80 5.11 44.61
C SER A 617 -3.53 3.86 45.12
N GLY A 618 -3.62 2.79 44.32
CA GLY A 618 -4.42 1.61 44.64
C GLY A 618 -4.50 0.48 43.59
N PRO A 619 -5.24 -0.61 43.91
CA PRO A 619 -5.36 -1.84 43.11
C PRO A 619 -6.14 -1.67 41.80
N VAL A 620 -5.95 -2.61 40.86
CA VAL A 620 -6.69 -2.70 39.58
C VAL A 620 -8.15 -3.08 39.79
N THR A 621 -9.07 -2.42 39.07
CA THR A 621 -10.49 -2.80 38.95
C THR A 621 -10.92 -2.83 37.47
N ILE A 622 -11.73 -3.82 37.07
CA ILE A 622 -12.32 -3.90 35.71
C ILE A 622 -13.62 -3.08 35.66
N THR A 623 -13.73 -2.16 34.71
CA THR A 623 -14.87 -1.25 34.56
C THR A 623 -15.81 -1.61 33.40
N THR A 624 -15.37 -2.44 32.44
CA THR A 624 -16.20 -2.91 31.31
C THR A 624 -15.74 -4.30 30.84
N GLN A 625 -16.69 -5.20 30.54
CA GLN A 625 -16.45 -6.59 30.15
C GLN A 625 -16.49 -6.80 28.61
N PRO A 626 -15.84 -7.85 28.05
CA PRO A 626 -15.91 -8.19 26.63
C PRO A 626 -17.30 -8.71 26.16
N GLY A 627 -17.71 -8.39 24.92
CA GLY A 627 -19.00 -8.77 24.32
C GLY A 627 -19.00 -10.06 23.47
N SER A 628 -20.18 -10.62 23.13
CA SER A 628 -20.36 -11.92 22.43
C SER A 628 -21.26 -11.85 21.17
N PRO A 629 -20.80 -11.28 20.04
CA PRO A 629 -21.62 -11.14 18.83
C PRO A 629 -21.58 -12.38 17.89
N PRO A 630 -22.65 -12.68 17.14
CA PRO A 630 -22.65 -13.71 16.07
C PRO A 630 -22.02 -13.18 14.75
N VAL A 631 -21.42 -14.07 13.95
CA VAL A 631 -20.74 -13.75 12.68
C VAL A 631 -21.05 -14.81 11.60
N GLN A 632 -21.27 -14.41 10.33
CA GLN A 632 -21.42 -15.32 9.19
C GLN A 632 -20.05 -15.68 8.59
N GLU A 633 -19.82 -16.95 8.23
CA GLU A 633 -18.59 -17.37 7.55
C GLU A 633 -18.69 -17.16 6.02
N PRO A 634 -17.62 -16.66 5.37
CA PRO A 634 -16.44 -16.03 5.98
C PRO A 634 -16.75 -14.63 6.57
N GLY A 635 -16.19 -14.28 7.75
CA GLY A 635 -16.41 -12.98 8.44
C GLY A 635 -15.39 -12.65 9.56
N SER A 636 -15.58 -11.58 10.36
CA SER A 636 -14.62 -11.10 11.41
C SER A 636 -15.27 -10.65 12.75
N VAL A 637 -14.53 -10.63 13.87
CA VAL A 637 -15.02 -10.22 15.23
C VAL A 637 -13.97 -9.49 16.10
N THR A 638 -14.38 -8.62 17.05
CA THR A 638 -13.50 -7.89 18.03
C THR A 638 -14.04 -7.91 19.48
N PHE A 639 -13.15 -8.06 20.47
CA PHE A 639 -13.38 -8.05 21.92
C PHE A 639 -12.65 -6.88 22.62
N THR A 640 -13.22 -6.26 23.66
CA THR A 640 -12.65 -5.08 24.39
C THR A 640 -12.84 -5.15 25.91
N VAL A 641 -12.01 -4.45 26.71
CA VAL A 641 -12.12 -4.36 28.20
C VAL A 641 -11.89 -2.94 28.74
N GLY A 642 -12.43 -2.58 29.92
CA GLY A 642 -12.13 -1.31 30.63
C GLY A 642 -11.47 -1.53 32.01
N SER A 643 -10.59 -0.63 32.48
CA SER A 643 -9.87 -0.76 33.76
C SER A 643 -9.60 0.58 34.51
N SER A 644 -9.40 0.53 35.84
CA SER A 644 -8.97 1.64 36.73
C SER A 644 -7.97 1.18 37.82
N GLY A 645 -7.27 2.09 38.51
CA GLY A 645 -6.22 1.81 39.52
C GLY A 645 -4.94 2.67 39.34
N SER A 646 -3.84 2.37 40.06
CA SER A 646 -2.53 3.02 39.85
C SER A 646 -1.87 2.56 38.53
N PRO A 647 -1.65 3.43 37.54
CA PRO A 647 -0.91 3.08 36.33
C PRO A 647 0.59 2.87 36.61
N PRO A 648 1.36 2.21 35.72
CA PRO A 648 0.94 1.64 34.43
C PRO A 648 0.19 0.29 34.54
N PHE A 649 -0.70 0.01 33.57
CA PHE A 649 -1.42 -1.27 33.44
C PHE A 649 -0.75 -2.20 32.42
N THR A 650 -0.92 -3.51 32.62
CA THR A 650 -0.51 -4.58 31.68
C THR A 650 -1.72 -5.47 31.38
N TYR A 651 -1.87 -5.94 30.13
CA TYR A 651 -3.00 -6.79 29.69
C TYR A 651 -2.52 -8.12 29.09
N GLN A 652 -3.34 -9.17 29.15
CA GLN A 652 -3.12 -10.45 28.46
C GLN A 652 -4.45 -11.13 28.13
N TRP A 653 -4.74 -11.36 26.85
CA TRP A 653 -5.95 -12.07 26.39
C TRP A 653 -5.75 -13.60 26.33
N PHE A 654 -6.86 -14.32 26.47
CA PHE A 654 -6.94 -15.79 26.47
C PHE A 654 -8.04 -16.27 25.54
N ARG A 655 -7.79 -17.38 24.83
CA ARG A 655 -8.78 -18.16 24.07
C ARG A 655 -8.90 -19.55 24.70
N ASP A 656 -10.11 -19.93 25.09
CA ASP A 656 -10.44 -21.21 25.73
C ASP A 656 -9.51 -21.54 26.92
N GLY A 657 -9.15 -20.49 27.68
CA GLY A 657 -8.27 -20.58 28.84
C GLY A 657 -6.77 -20.55 28.54
N THR A 658 -6.36 -20.55 27.27
CA THR A 658 -4.94 -20.48 26.86
C THR A 658 -4.58 -19.05 26.46
N ALA A 659 -3.43 -18.55 26.94
CA ALA A 659 -2.98 -17.20 26.61
C ALA A 659 -2.71 -17.07 25.10
N ILE A 660 -3.20 -15.98 24.52
CA ILE A 660 -2.97 -15.65 23.10
C ILE A 660 -1.66 -14.85 23.02
N PRO A 661 -0.61 -15.38 22.39
CA PRO A 661 0.68 -14.69 22.31
C PRO A 661 0.53 -13.30 21.67
N GLY A 662 1.15 -12.28 22.27
CA GLY A 662 1.15 -10.91 21.76
C GLY A 662 -0.15 -10.12 21.98
N ALA A 663 -1.21 -10.74 22.49
CA ALA A 663 -2.47 -10.06 22.77
C ALA A 663 -2.43 -9.33 24.11
N THR A 664 -1.67 -8.22 24.18
CA THR A 664 -1.42 -7.43 25.39
C THR A 664 -2.04 -6.04 25.37
N GLY A 665 -2.98 -5.81 24.45
CA GLY A 665 -3.75 -4.58 24.34
C GLY A 665 -5.06 -4.63 25.12
N GLN A 666 -5.74 -3.48 25.19
CA GLN A 666 -7.07 -3.35 25.76
C GLN A 666 -8.17 -4.05 24.92
N SER A 667 -7.86 -4.51 23.71
CA SER A 667 -8.76 -5.19 22.76
C SER A 667 -8.08 -6.34 22.00
N TYR A 668 -8.87 -7.24 21.38
CA TYR A 668 -8.41 -8.38 20.56
C TYR A 668 -9.39 -8.72 19.42
N SER A 669 -8.91 -9.05 18.20
CA SER A 669 -9.75 -9.29 17.01
C SER A 669 -9.40 -10.60 16.27
N ILE A 670 -10.38 -11.19 15.57
CA ILE A 670 -10.24 -12.36 14.68
C ILE A 670 -10.69 -11.96 13.27
N ALA A 671 -9.80 -12.10 12.28
CA ALA A 671 -9.99 -11.58 10.92
C ALA A 671 -10.80 -12.49 9.99
N LEU A 672 -10.68 -13.81 10.14
CA LEU A 672 -11.45 -14.80 9.38
C LEU A 672 -12.01 -15.84 10.32
N VAL A 673 -13.31 -15.73 10.57
CA VAL A 673 -14.11 -16.64 11.35
C VAL A 673 -14.51 -17.81 10.45
N ARG A 674 -14.17 -19.02 10.90
CA ARG A 674 -14.61 -20.28 10.28
C ARG A 674 -15.62 -20.96 11.19
N SER A 675 -16.39 -21.88 10.64
CA SER A 675 -17.27 -22.78 11.39
C SER A 675 -16.52 -23.56 12.48
N SER A 676 -15.20 -23.76 12.35
CA SER A 676 -14.34 -24.32 13.40
C SER A 676 -14.11 -23.40 14.62
N ASP A 677 -14.39 -22.10 14.50
CA ASP A 677 -14.27 -21.13 15.60
C ASP A 677 -15.55 -21.02 16.44
N ASP A 678 -16.64 -21.67 16.02
CA ASP A 678 -17.91 -21.66 16.72
C ASP A 678 -17.78 -22.19 18.15
N GLY A 679 -18.30 -21.44 19.11
CA GLY A 679 -18.27 -21.75 20.54
C GLY A 679 -16.96 -21.38 21.28
N ALA A 680 -15.96 -20.79 20.60
CA ALA A 680 -14.72 -20.38 21.26
C ALA A 680 -14.95 -19.26 22.31
N ARG A 681 -14.20 -19.29 23.42
CA ARG A 681 -14.36 -18.36 24.56
C ARG A 681 -13.16 -17.44 24.80
N PHE A 682 -13.40 -16.17 25.08
CA PHE A 682 -12.36 -15.13 25.22
C PHE A 682 -12.42 -14.37 26.55
N LYS A 683 -11.27 -14.12 27.20
CA LYS A 683 -11.15 -13.28 28.41
C LYS A 683 -9.79 -12.57 28.51
N VAL A 684 -9.63 -11.61 29.42
CA VAL A 684 -8.38 -10.84 29.62
C VAL A 684 -8.04 -10.63 31.09
N THR A 685 -6.75 -10.63 31.42
CA THR A 685 -6.22 -10.25 32.74
C THR A 685 -5.52 -8.89 32.66
N VAL A 686 -5.76 -8.02 33.65
CA VAL A 686 -5.20 -6.66 33.78
C VAL A 686 -4.44 -6.52 35.10
N ALA A 687 -3.20 -6.01 35.11
CA ALA A 687 -2.38 -5.89 36.32
C ALA A 687 -1.62 -4.56 36.46
N ASN A 688 -1.33 -4.16 37.70
CA ASN A 688 -0.48 -3.01 38.07
C ASN A 688 0.45 -3.36 39.26
N ALA A 689 1.15 -2.36 39.82
CA ALA A 689 2.07 -2.56 40.95
C ALA A 689 1.42 -3.00 42.27
N PHE A 690 0.08 -2.95 42.38
CA PHE A 690 -0.67 -3.26 43.60
C PHE A 690 -1.45 -4.57 43.50
N SER A 691 -2.03 -4.89 42.34
CA SER A 691 -2.85 -6.10 42.14
C SER A 691 -3.05 -6.48 40.67
N SER A 692 -3.78 -7.58 40.43
CA SER A 692 -4.30 -8.00 39.11
C SER A 692 -5.79 -8.34 39.18
N ALA A 693 -6.54 -8.10 38.10
CA ALA A 693 -7.96 -8.45 37.95
C ALA A 693 -8.20 -9.17 36.59
N THR A 694 -9.20 -10.06 36.51
CA THR A 694 -9.53 -10.82 35.28
C THR A 694 -11.00 -10.58 34.86
N SER A 695 -11.25 -10.49 33.55
CA SER A 695 -12.59 -10.28 32.98
C SER A 695 -13.47 -11.54 32.99
N SER A 696 -14.77 -11.38 32.70
CA SER A 696 -15.64 -12.48 32.30
C SER A 696 -15.30 -13.03 30.91
N GLU A 697 -15.80 -14.23 30.59
CA GLU A 697 -15.64 -14.86 29.27
C GLU A 697 -16.72 -14.39 28.27
N ALA A 698 -16.31 -14.12 27.03
CA ALA A 698 -17.18 -13.87 25.88
C ALA A 698 -17.17 -15.08 24.92
N THR A 699 -18.31 -15.47 24.34
CA THR A 699 -18.44 -16.65 23.45
C THR A 699 -18.70 -16.23 22.01
N LEU A 700 -18.01 -16.84 21.04
CA LEU A 700 -18.20 -16.60 19.61
C LEU A 700 -19.25 -17.55 19.00
N THR A 701 -20.15 -17.03 18.17
CA THR A 701 -21.15 -17.82 17.43
C THR A 701 -20.96 -17.63 15.91
N VAL A 702 -20.91 -18.72 15.13
CA VAL A 702 -20.66 -18.70 13.67
C VAL A 702 -21.81 -19.25 12.85
N ILE A 703 -22.17 -18.58 11.73
CA ILE A 703 -23.24 -18.97 10.79
C ILE A 703 -22.62 -19.51 9.48
N PRO A 704 -22.82 -20.80 9.11
CA PRO A 704 -22.19 -21.42 7.93
C PRO A 704 -22.75 -21.02 6.55
N ASP A 705 -21.91 -21.05 5.51
CA ASP A 705 -22.28 -20.93 4.08
C ASP A 705 -22.55 -22.30 3.41
N ARG A 706 -23.53 -22.38 2.51
CA ARG A 706 -24.01 -23.63 1.87
C ARG A 706 -24.34 -23.51 0.37
N THR A 707 -24.04 -22.40 -0.29
CA THR A 707 -24.37 -22.19 -1.71
C THR A 707 -23.24 -22.60 -2.65
N PRO A 708 -23.46 -23.47 -3.65
CA PRO A 708 -22.40 -23.83 -4.60
C PRO A 708 -22.02 -22.74 -5.62
N PRO A 709 -20.76 -22.70 -6.08
CA PRO A 709 -20.30 -21.75 -7.08
C PRO A 709 -20.77 -22.05 -8.50
N ARG A 710 -20.88 -21.01 -9.33
CA ARG A 710 -21.39 -21.04 -10.71
C ARG A 710 -20.50 -20.21 -11.67
N PRO A 711 -20.10 -20.75 -12.84
CA PRO A 711 -19.42 -19.95 -13.86
C PRO A 711 -20.37 -18.91 -14.46
N VAL A 712 -19.83 -17.85 -15.05
CA VAL A 712 -20.58 -16.69 -15.56
C VAL A 712 -20.36 -16.50 -17.07
N GLN A 713 -19.11 -16.35 -17.52
CA GLN A 713 -18.78 -16.08 -18.93
C GLN A 713 -17.33 -16.45 -19.31
N ILE A 714 -17.06 -16.71 -20.59
CA ILE A 714 -15.71 -16.77 -21.19
C ILE A 714 -15.33 -15.39 -21.75
N LEU A 715 -14.18 -14.88 -21.37
CA LEU A 715 -13.73 -13.52 -21.65
C LEU A 715 -12.83 -13.42 -22.90
N LEU A 716 -11.89 -14.36 -23.08
CA LEU A 716 -10.84 -14.24 -24.09
C LEU A 716 -10.30 -15.59 -24.56
N VAL A 717 -9.71 -15.61 -25.77
CA VAL A 717 -8.93 -16.70 -26.37
C VAL A 717 -7.69 -16.06 -27.01
N ASP A 718 -6.51 -16.60 -26.74
CA ASP A 718 -5.25 -16.05 -27.23
C ASP A 718 -5.01 -16.34 -28.73
N GLY A 719 -4.00 -15.67 -29.31
CA GLY A 719 -3.61 -15.84 -30.73
C GLY A 719 -3.12 -17.25 -31.10
N THR A 720 -2.81 -18.10 -30.12
CA THR A 720 -2.43 -19.50 -30.33
C THR A 720 -3.59 -20.48 -30.16
N PHE A 721 -4.77 -19.98 -29.77
CA PHE A 721 -5.99 -20.74 -29.49
C PHE A 721 -5.85 -21.76 -28.38
N LYS A 722 -4.91 -21.60 -27.45
CA LYS A 722 -4.66 -22.57 -26.38
C LYS A 722 -5.03 -22.08 -25.00
N VAL A 723 -5.24 -20.78 -24.83
CA VAL A 723 -5.50 -20.16 -23.53
C VAL A 723 -6.87 -19.50 -23.54
N ILE A 724 -7.67 -19.78 -22.51
CA ILE A 724 -8.96 -19.10 -22.27
C ILE A 724 -9.02 -18.48 -20.88
N THR A 725 -9.90 -17.50 -20.69
CA THR A 725 -10.21 -16.93 -19.35
C THR A 725 -11.72 -16.94 -19.10
N MET A 726 -12.15 -17.28 -17.87
CA MET A 726 -13.55 -17.42 -17.44
C MET A 726 -13.80 -16.78 -16.06
N THR A 727 -15.02 -16.38 -15.73
CA THR A 727 -15.42 -15.83 -14.40
C THR A 727 -16.43 -16.73 -13.66
N TYR A 728 -16.43 -16.71 -12.31
CA TYR A 728 -17.40 -17.30 -11.37
C TYR A 728 -18.14 -16.20 -10.58
N ASN A 729 -19.30 -16.55 -10.00
CA ASN A 729 -20.17 -15.60 -9.26
C ASN A 729 -19.73 -15.30 -7.81
N GLU A 730 -18.72 -16.00 -7.30
CA GLU A 730 -18.28 -15.96 -5.91
C GLU A 730 -16.83 -16.44 -5.79
N SER A 731 -16.23 -16.25 -4.60
CA SER A 731 -14.87 -16.68 -4.32
C SER A 731 -14.74 -18.20 -4.33
N MET A 732 -13.77 -18.68 -5.10
CA MET A 732 -13.50 -20.08 -5.36
C MET A 732 -12.37 -20.59 -4.47
N ASP A 733 -12.47 -21.84 -4.02
CA ASP A 733 -11.34 -22.55 -3.41
C ASP A 733 -10.27 -22.81 -4.46
N LYS A 734 -9.07 -22.31 -4.19
CA LYS A 734 -7.95 -22.36 -5.12
C LYS A 734 -7.54 -23.78 -5.47
N ALA A 735 -7.47 -24.69 -4.50
CA ALA A 735 -6.97 -26.04 -4.72
C ALA A 735 -7.86 -26.84 -5.68
N SER A 736 -9.18 -26.79 -5.49
CA SER A 736 -10.15 -27.44 -6.37
C SER A 736 -10.23 -26.75 -7.74
N THR A 737 -10.09 -25.43 -7.79
CA THR A 737 -10.17 -24.66 -9.03
C THR A 737 -8.94 -24.85 -9.91
N GLU A 738 -7.75 -24.99 -9.35
CA GLU A 738 -6.52 -25.19 -10.13
C GLU A 738 -6.27 -26.67 -10.51
N THR A 739 -7.21 -27.56 -10.19
CA THR A 739 -7.15 -28.96 -10.59
C THR A 739 -7.51 -29.12 -12.07
N VAL A 740 -6.52 -29.36 -12.93
CA VAL A 740 -6.68 -29.41 -14.40
C VAL A 740 -7.71 -30.43 -14.88
N GLN A 741 -7.90 -31.54 -14.15
CA GLN A 741 -8.86 -32.60 -14.49
C GLN A 741 -10.32 -32.13 -14.42
N ASN A 742 -10.56 -30.98 -13.80
CA ASN A 742 -11.88 -30.39 -13.65
C ASN A 742 -12.36 -29.67 -14.93
N TYR A 743 -11.53 -29.55 -15.96
CA TYR A 743 -11.79 -28.75 -17.17
C TYR A 743 -11.56 -29.56 -18.44
N VAL A 744 -12.66 -29.85 -19.16
CA VAL A 744 -12.62 -30.62 -20.41
C VAL A 744 -13.35 -29.86 -21.51
N PHE A 745 -12.72 -29.77 -22.68
CA PHE A 745 -13.23 -29.05 -23.85
C PHE A 745 -13.66 -29.98 -24.98
N THR A 746 -14.76 -29.65 -25.65
CA THR A 746 -15.21 -30.29 -26.90
C THR A 746 -15.43 -29.25 -27.99
N PRO A 747 -15.22 -29.57 -29.29
CA PRO A 747 -14.82 -30.88 -29.85
C PRO A 747 -13.36 -31.26 -29.51
N GLY A 748 -13.06 -32.57 -29.51
CA GLY A 748 -11.70 -33.09 -29.40
C GLY A 748 -11.25 -33.58 -28.01
N ASN A 749 -12.12 -33.53 -26.99
CA ASN A 749 -11.79 -33.94 -25.61
C ASN A 749 -10.47 -33.32 -25.10
N ILE A 750 -10.27 -32.06 -25.42
CA ILE A 750 -9.05 -31.34 -25.09
C ILE A 750 -9.10 -31.07 -23.58
N VAL A 751 -8.07 -31.52 -22.87
CA VAL A 751 -7.96 -31.31 -21.42
C VAL A 751 -7.12 -30.07 -21.12
N ALA A 752 -7.41 -29.43 -19.99
CA ALA A 752 -6.51 -28.44 -19.45
C ALA A 752 -5.15 -29.06 -19.10
N THR A 753 -4.10 -28.29 -19.32
CA THR A 753 -2.72 -28.60 -18.94
C THR A 753 -2.22 -27.69 -17.83
N ASN A 754 -2.84 -26.52 -17.69
CA ASN A 754 -2.66 -25.63 -16.57
C ASN A 754 -3.96 -24.87 -16.31
N VAL A 755 -4.30 -24.67 -15.04
CA VAL A 755 -5.45 -23.86 -14.62
C VAL A 755 -4.99 -22.99 -13.47
N THR A 756 -5.27 -21.70 -13.56
CA THR A 756 -4.89 -20.73 -12.54
C THR A 756 -6.09 -19.89 -12.15
N LEU A 757 -6.39 -19.86 -10.85
CA LEU A 757 -7.40 -18.98 -10.26
C LEU A 757 -6.74 -17.64 -9.91
N ASP A 758 -7.40 -16.56 -10.28
CA ASP A 758 -6.92 -15.21 -10.02
C ASP A 758 -7.06 -14.83 -8.54
N ALA A 759 -6.47 -13.70 -8.18
CA ALA A 759 -6.37 -13.30 -6.79
C ALA A 759 -7.69 -12.74 -6.22
N THR A 760 -8.68 -12.44 -7.07
CA THR A 760 -10.06 -12.15 -6.64
C THR A 760 -10.85 -13.43 -6.40
N LEU A 761 -10.21 -14.59 -6.53
CA LEU A 761 -10.78 -15.93 -6.40
C LEU A 761 -12.01 -16.13 -7.29
N THR A 762 -12.15 -15.39 -8.38
CA THR A 762 -13.38 -15.37 -9.18
C THR A 762 -13.11 -15.57 -10.66
N ASN A 763 -11.91 -15.30 -11.18
CA ASN A 763 -11.57 -15.59 -12.57
C ASN A 763 -10.56 -16.72 -12.72
N VAL A 764 -10.76 -17.57 -13.71
CA VAL A 764 -9.94 -18.74 -13.99
C VAL A 764 -9.36 -18.64 -15.40
N THR A 765 -8.05 -18.73 -15.52
CA THR A 765 -7.34 -18.89 -16.80
C THR A 765 -7.02 -20.36 -17.00
N ILE A 766 -7.35 -20.89 -18.18
CA ILE A 766 -7.21 -22.31 -18.51
C ILE A 766 -6.34 -22.42 -19.77
N MET A 767 -5.21 -23.11 -19.66
CA MET A 767 -4.37 -23.48 -20.79
C MET A 767 -4.65 -24.92 -21.20
N THR A 768 -4.75 -25.17 -22.49
CA THR A 768 -5.11 -26.46 -23.08
C THR A 768 -3.93 -27.14 -23.75
N GLY A 769 -3.94 -28.47 -23.80
CA GLY A 769 -2.85 -29.25 -24.41
C GLY A 769 -2.80 -29.17 -25.94
N SER A 770 -3.89 -28.77 -26.58
CA SER A 770 -4.03 -28.62 -28.04
C SER A 770 -4.81 -27.36 -28.34
N ALA A 771 -4.55 -26.76 -29.51
CA ALA A 771 -5.30 -25.59 -29.95
C ALA A 771 -6.80 -25.91 -30.04
N LEU A 772 -7.62 -25.05 -29.46
CA LEU A 772 -9.06 -25.00 -29.64
C LEU A 772 -9.38 -24.68 -31.10
N THR A 773 -10.58 -25.06 -31.53
CA THR A 773 -10.95 -24.92 -32.95
C THR A 773 -11.61 -23.55 -33.19
N PRO A 774 -11.03 -22.68 -34.04
CA PRO A 774 -11.67 -21.40 -34.40
C PRO A 774 -12.93 -21.62 -35.25
N ASN A 775 -13.85 -20.63 -35.22
CA ASN A 775 -15.09 -20.59 -35.98
C ASN A 775 -16.08 -21.75 -35.71
N VAL A 776 -15.97 -22.45 -34.57
CA VAL A 776 -16.93 -23.48 -34.13
C VAL A 776 -17.32 -23.30 -32.66
N THR A 777 -18.44 -23.91 -32.26
CA THR A 777 -18.86 -23.95 -30.85
C THR A 777 -17.96 -24.86 -30.04
N ASN A 778 -17.13 -24.26 -29.21
CA ASN A 778 -16.37 -24.95 -28.17
C ASN A 778 -17.25 -25.04 -26.90
N THR A 779 -17.23 -26.16 -26.20
CA THR A 779 -17.92 -26.35 -24.92
C THR A 779 -16.90 -26.73 -23.86
N LEU A 780 -16.86 -25.99 -22.75
CA LEU A 780 -16.11 -26.33 -21.54
C LEU A 780 -17.05 -27.01 -20.54
N THR A 781 -16.68 -28.18 -20.04
CA THR A 781 -17.36 -28.92 -18.98
C THR A 781 -16.54 -28.89 -17.69
N LEU A 782 -17.22 -28.60 -16.58
CA LEU A 782 -16.68 -28.40 -15.23
C LEU A 782 -17.10 -29.54 -14.29
N ASN A 783 -16.16 -30.02 -13.49
CA ASN A 783 -16.41 -31.00 -12.43
C ASN A 783 -15.56 -30.67 -11.20
N GLY A 784 -16.03 -30.90 -9.98
CA GLY A 784 -15.16 -30.92 -8.78
C GLY A 784 -14.59 -29.59 -8.27
N VAL A 785 -14.85 -28.46 -8.93
CA VAL A 785 -14.48 -27.10 -8.49
C VAL A 785 -15.32 -26.67 -7.28
N LYS A 786 -14.74 -25.99 -6.28
CA LYS A 786 -15.43 -25.59 -5.03
C LYS A 786 -15.27 -24.11 -4.69
N ASP A 787 -16.11 -23.59 -3.80
CA ASP A 787 -15.96 -22.28 -3.13
C ASP A 787 -15.08 -22.37 -1.86
N GLU A 788 -14.83 -21.24 -1.21
CA GLU A 788 -14.04 -21.17 0.04
C GLU A 788 -14.73 -21.84 1.25
N ALA A 789 -16.05 -22.02 1.22
CA ALA A 789 -16.81 -22.77 2.21
C ALA A 789 -16.77 -24.29 1.96
N GLY A 790 -16.21 -24.71 0.82
CA GLY A 790 -16.07 -26.10 0.41
C GLY A 790 -17.25 -26.67 -0.38
N ASN A 791 -18.24 -25.85 -0.79
CA ASN A 791 -19.35 -26.30 -1.63
C ASN A 791 -18.87 -26.49 -3.08
N ALA A 792 -19.21 -27.62 -3.69
CA ALA A 792 -18.75 -27.97 -5.04
C ALA A 792 -19.76 -27.60 -6.13
N VAL A 793 -19.27 -27.14 -7.28
CA VAL A 793 -20.05 -26.98 -8.52
C VAL A 793 -20.79 -28.28 -8.84
N VAL A 794 -22.02 -28.16 -9.35
CA VAL A 794 -22.79 -29.32 -9.81
C VAL A 794 -22.01 -30.05 -10.91
N PRO A 795 -21.76 -31.37 -10.80
CA PRO A 795 -21.02 -32.12 -11.81
C PRO A 795 -21.59 -31.97 -13.21
N ASN A 796 -20.71 -31.84 -14.20
CA ASN A 796 -20.99 -31.59 -15.62
C ASN A 796 -21.62 -30.22 -15.94
N THR A 797 -21.46 -29.22 -15.06
CA THR A 797 -21.77 -27.82 -15.41
C THR A 797 -20.97 -27.42 -16.64
N SER A 798 -21.59 -26.80 -17.64
CA SER A 798 -20.92 -26.46 -18.90
C SER A 798 -21.17 -25.04 -19.37
N ILE A 799 -20.24 -24.51 -20.17
CA ILE A 799 -20.32 -23.19 -20.82
C ILE A 799 -19.83 -23.30 -22.26
N GLN A 800 -20.56 -22.68 -23.20
CA GLN A 800 -20.24 -22.70 -24.64
C GLN A 800 -19.58 -21.39 -25.08
N PHE A 801 -18.74 -21.40 -26.12
CA PHE A 801 -18.13 -20.19 -26.72
C PHE A 801 -17.63 -20.41 -28.17
N VAL A 802 -17.47 -19.32 -28.94
CA VAL A 802 -16.95 -19.29 -30.33
C VAL A 802 -15.86 -18.19 -30.45
N PHE A 803 -14.84 -18.38 -31.30
CA PHE A 803 -13.79 -17.36 -31.56
C PHE A 803 -13.27 -17.35 -33.01
N ASN A 804 -12.84 -16.19 -33.52
CA ASN A 804 -12.48 -15.94 -34.94
C ASN A 804 -11.15 -15.16 -35.11
N PRO A 805 -10.21 -15.60 -35.98
CA PRO A 805 -9.01 -14.81 -36.36
C PRO A 805 -9.36 -13.61 -37.27
N VAL A 806 -8.60 -12.49 -37.21
CA VAL A 806 -8.85 -11.24 -37.98
C VAL A 806 -7.58 -10.64 -38.65
N THR A 807 -7.73 -10.04 -39.85
CA THR A 807 -6.68 -9.31 -40.64
C THR A 807 -6.39 -7.90 -40.07
N TYR A 808 -5.33 -7.19 -40.52
CA TYR A 808 -5.07 -5.79 -40.11
C TYR A 808 -6.30 -4.90 -40.28
N ALA A 809 -6.92 -4.95 -41.47
CA ALA A 809 -8.12 -4.16 -41.76
C ALA A 809 -9.29 -4.50 -40.84
N ALA A 810 -9.48 -5.77 -40.48
CA ALA A 810 -10.50 -6.16 -39.52
C ALA A 810 -10.18 -5.69 -38.10
N ASN A 811 -8.91 -5.52 -37.74
CA ASN A 811 -8.47 -4.95 -36.47
C ASN A 811 -8.74 -3.43 -36.41
N ILE A 812 -8.44 -2.70 -37.49
CA ILE A 812 -8.81 -1.29 -37.62
C ILE A 812 -10.33 -1.11 -37.55
N LEU A 813 -11.09 -1.88 -38.32
CA LEU A 813 -12.55 -1.83 -38.34
C LEU A 813 -13.18 -2.17 -36.98
N PHE A 814 -12.54 -3.04 -36.19
CA PHE A 814 -12.97 -3.36 -34.83
C PHE A 814 -12.95 -2.13 -33.92
N ASP A 815 -11.95 -1.27 -34.03
CA ASP A 815 -11.88 -0.03 -33.26
C ASP A 815 -12.78 1.09 -33.80
N GLY A 816 -13.46 0.85 -34.94
CA GLY A 816 -14.57 1.64 -35.44
C GLY A 816 -14.19 3.04 -35.95
N PRO A 817 -13.37 3.14 -37.02
CA PRO A 817 -13.06 4.43 -37.64
C PRO A 817 -14.31 5.03 -38.31
N ILE A 818 -14.38 6.36 -38.31
CA ILE A 818 -15.42 7.09 -39.06
C ILE A 818 -15.12 7.12 -40.56
N ALA A 819 -13.84 7.12 -40.94
CA ALA A 819 -13.38 7.00 -42.31
C ALA A 819 -12.17 6.07 -42.41
N TYR A 820 -12.14 5.21 -43.43
CA TYR A 820 -11.06 4.24 -43.62
C TYR A 820 -10.81 3.95 -45.10
N TYR A 821 -9.73 4.47 -45.65
CA TYR A 821 -9.35 4.35 -47.06
C TYR A 821 -8.19 3.38 -47.20
N ARG A 822 -8.49 2.19 -47.75
CA ARG A 822 -7.53 1.08 -47.94
C ARG A 822 -6.83 1.07 -49.29
N PHE A 823 -7.29 1.87 -50.25
CA PHE A 823 -6.77 1.98 -51.61
C PHE A 823 -6.60 0.66 -52.40
N GLU A 824 -7.50 -0.30 -52.16
CA GLU A 824 -7.51 -1.62 -52.83
C GLU A 824 -8.07 -1.58 -54.27
N GLU A 825 -8.39 -0.41 -54.80
CA GLU A 825 -8.98 -0.26 -56.12
C GLU A 825 -8.03 -0.64 -57.28
N ALA A 826 -8.61 -0.85 -58.46
CA ALA A 826 -7.85 -1.10 -59.69
C ALA A 826 -7.17 0.16 -60.22
N ALA A 827 -6.13 -0.02 -61.05
CA ALA A 827 -5.47 1.09 -61.71
C ALA A 827 -6.48 1.93 -62.53
N ALA A 828 -6.29 3.25 -62.53
CA ALA A 828 -7.18 4.25 -63.11
C ALA A 828 -8.60 4.31 -62.53
N ALA A 829 -8.83 3.77 -61.33
CA ALA A 829 -10.08 4.01 -60.60
C ALA A 829 -10.27 5.51 -60.33
N THR A 830 -11.51 5.99 -60.42
CA THR A 830 -11.87 7.39 -60.15
C THR A 830 -12.49 7.60 -58.77
N VAL A 831 -12.81 6.51 -58.07
CA VAL A 831 -13.48 6.50 -56.76
C VAL A 831 -12.56 5.82 -55.76
N ALA A 832 -12.33 6.46 -54.61
CA ALA A 832 -11.61 5.88 -53.48
C ALA A 832 -12.64 5.41 -52.44
N THR A 833 -12.67 4.12 -52.13
CA THR A 833 -13.71 3.51 -51.29
C THR A 833 -13.45 3.80 -49.82
N ASN A 834 -14.47 4.25 -49.10
CA ASN A 834 -14.44 4.44 -47.66
C ASN A 834 -15.07 3.21 -46.96
N SER A 835 -14.26 2.49 -46.18
CA SER A 835 -14.69 1.33 -45.38
C SER A 835 -15.10 1.70 -43.94
N GLY A 836 -15.03 2.98 -43.57
CA GLY A 836 -15.39 3.48 -42.24
C GLY A 836 -16.91 3.60 -42.01
N SER A 837 -17.29 3.86 -40.77
CA SER A 837 -18.68 3.78 -40.30
C SER A 837 -19.62 4.86 -40.85
N THR A 838 -19.10 6.00 -41.32
CA THR A 838 -19.95 7.12 -41.78
C THR A 838 -20.33 7.07 -43.27
N GLY A 839 -19.73 6.16 -44.06
CA GLY A 839 -19.97 6.04 -45.50
C GLY A 839 -19.49 7.26 -46.31
N GLY A 840 -19.75 7.25 -47.63
CA GLY A 840 -19.31 8.31 -48.55
C GLY A 840 -17.90 8.07 -49.09
N ASN A 841 -17.82 7.69 -50.37
CA ASN A 841 -16.55 7.46 -51.05
C ASN A 841 -15.87 8.79 -51.42
N GLY A 842 -14.55 8.75 -51.52
CA GLY A 842 -13.75 9.84 -52.07
C GLY A 842 -13.56 9.72 -53.59
N LEU A 843 -12.85 10.69 -54.15
CA LEU A 843 -12.47 10.75 -55.55
C LEU A 843 -10.95 10.78 -55.69
N PHE A 844 -10.43 9.97 -56.61
CA PHE A 844 -9.06 10.12 -57.09
C PHE A 844 -9.02 11.31 -58.06
N VAL A 845 -8.24 12.34 -57.71
CA VAL A 845 -8.09 13.56 -58.51
C VAL A 845 -6.69 13.56 -59.15
N SER A 846 -6.61 13.95 -60.41
CA SER A 846 -5.36 14.07 -61.15
C SER A 846 -5.29 15.39 -61.91
N ASP A 847 -4.09 15.79 -62.27
CA ASP A 847 -3.90 16.77 -63.33
C ASP A 847 -4.26 16.19 -64.72
N ILE A 848 -4.30 17.05 -65.74
CA ILE A 848 -4.55 16.62 -67.11
C ILE A 848 -3.26 16.01 -67.66
N GLY A 849 -3.05 14.70 -67.47
CA GLY A 849 -2.02 13.91 -68.17
C GLY A 849 -1.26 12.89 -67.33
N GLY A 850 -1.24 12.99 -66.00
CA GLY A 850 -0.43 12.13 -65.12
C GLY A 850 -1.04 10.79 -64.70
N GLY A 851 -2.37 10.64 -64.80
CA GLY A 851 -3.09 9.46 -64.30
C GLY A 851 -3.01 9.38 -62.77
N GLY A 852 -4.11 9.74 -62.11
CA GLY A 852 -4.17 10.00 -60.65
C GLY A 852 -3.74 8.86 -59.72
N PRO A 853 -3.97 9.01 -58.40
CA PRO A 853 -3.29 8.17 -57.40
C PRO A 853 -3.56 6.66 -57.47
N ALA A 854 -4.62 6.23 -58.14
CA ALA A 854 -4.97 4.82 -58.34
C ALA A 854 -4.07 4.16 -59.40
N LYS A 855 -2.85 3.77 -59.02
CA LYS A 855 -1.88 3.08 -59.93
C LYS A 855 -1.82 1.56 -59.74
N ALA A 856 -2.55 1.02 -58.76
CA ALA A 856 -2.50 -0.38 -58.31
C ALA A 856 -1.09 -0.84 -57.89
N ASP A 857 -0.30 0.10 -57.40
CA ASP A 857 1.03 -0.15 -56.85
C ASP A 857 0.92 -0.90 -55.51
N PRO A 858 1.95 -1.70 -55.15
CA PRO A 858 1.89 -2.53 -53.95
C PRO A 858 1.96 -1.71 -52.66
N GLY A 859 1.06 -2.02 -51.73
CA GLY A 859 1.08 -1.55 -50.34
C GLY A 859 1.95 -2.43 -49.41
N PRO A 860 1.88 -2.22 -48.07
CA PRO A 860 2.47 -3.13 -47.08
C PRO A 860 1.89 -4.55 -47.23
N ARG A 861 2.74 -5.57 -47.34
CA ARG A 861 2.31 -6.96 -47.56
C ARG A 861 3.36 -8.01 -47.11
N PRO A 862 3.00 -9.31 -47.04
CA PRO A 862 3.94 -10.38 -46.68
C PRO A 862 5.14 -10.50 -47.64
N PRO A 863 6.31 -10.97 -47.18
CA PRO A 863 6.58 -11.50 -45.84
C PRO A 863 6.89 -10.42 -44.78
N ALA A 864 7.12 -9.16 -45.19
CA ALA A 864 7.53 -8.10 -44.27
C ALA A 864 6.39 -7.64 -43.33
N PHE A 865 5.14 -7.77 -43.77
CA PHE A 865 3.93 -7.41 -43.02
C PHE A 865 2.88 -8.50 -43.16
N VAL A 866 2.87 -9.46 -42.23
CA VAL A 866 2.12 -10.73 -42.36
C VAL A 866 0.61 -10.56 -42.18
N GLY A 867 0.15 -9.52 -41.46
CA GLY A 867 -1.28 -9.31 -41.20
C GLY A 867 -2.05 -8.63 -42.32
N PHE A 868 -1.36 -8.23 -43.39
CA PHE A 868 -1.95 -7.68 -44.60
C PHE A 868 -2.26 -8.77 -45.63
N ASP A 869 -3.22 -8.47 -46.50
CA ASP A 869 -3.56 -9.33 -47.63
C ASP A 869 -2.36 -9.45 -48.58
N ALA A 870 -2.15 -10.63 -49.19
CA ALA A 870 -1.01 -10.84 -50.10
C ALA A 870 -1.01 -9.90 -51.32
N ASN A 871 -2.18 -9.36 -51.67
CA ASN A 871 -2.39 -8.47 -52.81
C ASN A 871 -2.64 -7.01 -52.41
N ASN A 872 -2.37 -6.63 -51.16
CA ASN A 872 -2.61 -5.26 -50.65
C ASN A 872 -1.99 -4.19 -51.56
N ARG A 873 -2.73 -3.10 -51.81
CA ARG A 873 -2.39 -2.01 -52.74
C ARG A 873 -2.32 -0.67 -52.03
N ALA A 874 -1.77 0.34 -52.69
CA ALA A 874 -1.66 1.69 -52.14
C ALA A 874 -1.93 2.78 -53.19
N ALA A 875 -2.26 3.99 -52.71
CA ALA A 875 -2.30 5.18 -53.55
C ALA A 875 -0.89 5.72 -53.80
N THR A 876 -0.59 6.13 -55.04
CA THR A 876 0.74 6.58 -55.47
C THR A 876 0.70 7.98 -56.08
N PHE A 877 1.46 8.90 -55.51
CA PHE A 877 1.48 10.32 -55.82
C PHE A 877 2.82 10.73 -56.41
N ASP A 878 2.81 11.60 -57.42
CA ASP A 878 3.98 11.99 -58.22
C ASP A 878 4.53 13.38 -57.89
N GLY A 879 3.95 14.07 -56.91
CA GLY A 879 4.31 15.44 -56.55
C GLY A 879 3.72 16.52 -57.46
N GLN A 880 2.84 16.18 -58.42
CA GLN A 880 2.32 17.11 -59.42
C GLN A 880 0.81 16.94 -59.65
N GLY A 881 -0.03 17.54 -58.79
CA GLY A 881 -1.46 17.66 -59.08
C GLY A 881 -2.31 16.43 -58.76
N ASP A 882 -1.74 15.40 -58.15
CA ASP A 882 -2.43 14.18 -57.72
C ASP A 882 -2.85 14.26 -56.24
N TRP A 883 -4.13 14.01 -55.93
CA TRP A 883 -4.60 13.85 -54.54
C TRP A 883 -5.89 13.03 -54.48
N VAL A 884 -6.28 12.60 -53.28
CA VAL A 884 -7.61 12.02 -53.02
C VAL A 884 -8.46 13.05 -52.29
N ASN A 885 -9.62 13.40 -52.86
CA ASN A 885 -10.62 14.22 -52.20
C ASN A 885 -11.65 13.32 -51.52
N THR A 886 -11.70 13.32 -50.19
CA THR A 886 -12.62 12.44 -49.44
C THR A 886 -14.09 12.84 -49.56
N GLN A 887 -14.37 14.01 -50.15
CA GLN A 887 -15.69 14.63 -50.26
C GLN A 887 -16.39 14.91 -48.93
N ASN A 888 -15.67 14.81 -47.80
CA ASN A 888 -16.24 14.91 -46.47
C ASN A 888 -15.30 15.65 -45.50
N PRO A 889 -15.80 16.56 -44.66
CA PRO A 889 -15.02 17.28 -43.66
C PRO A 889 -14.88 16.47 -42.35
N PHE A 890 -14.25 15.28 -42.40
CA PHE A 890 -14.25 14.36 -41.25
C PHE A 890 -13.59 14.91 -39.98
N LEU A 891 -12.67 15.87 -40.11
CA LEU A 891 -11.88 16.42 -39.01
C LEU A 891 -12.44 17.76 -38.47
N GLN A 892 -13.61 18.21 -38.95
CA GLN A 892 -14.28 19.40 -38.41
C GLN A 892 -14.80 19.18 -36.98
N ASP A 893 -14.70 20.19 -36.13
CA ASP A 893 -15.33 20.28 -34.80
C ASP A 893 -15.02 19.09 -33.88
N ARG A 894 -13.80 18.54 -33.95
CA ARG A 894 -13.40 17.36 -33.17
C ARG A 894 -12.77 17.75 -31.85
N GLY A 895 -13.42 17.41 -30.73
CA GLY A 895 -12.81 17.50 -29.39
C GLY A 895 -11.77 16.41 -29.10
N ALA A 896 -11.83 15.30 -29.82
CA ALA A 896 -10.80 14.27 -29.83
C ALA A 896 -10.82 13.56 -31.19
N PHE A 897 -9.66 13.07 -31.64
CA PHE A 897 -9.54 12.23 -32.82
C PHE A 897 -8.30 11.35 -32.76
N THR A 898 -8.28 10.30 -33.57
CA THR A 898 -7.04 9.61 -33.92
C THR A 898 -6.95 9.54 -35.44
N LEU A 899 -5.79 9.84 -35.98
CA LEU A 899 -5.49 9.73 -37.39
C LEU A 899 -4.34 8.75 -37.57
N GLU A 900 -4.55 7.69 -38.34
CA GLU A 900 -3.54 6.68 -38.67
C GLU A 900 -3.40 6.53 -40.18
N TYR A 901 -2.19 6.25 -40.64
CA TYR A 901 -1.92 5.89 -42.04
C TYR A 901 -0.55 5.20 -42.17
N TRP A 902 -0.33 4.53 -43.29
CA TRP A 902 0.98 4.04 -43.72
C TRP A 902 1.52 4.95 -44.81
N VAL A 903 2.80 5.26 -44.78
CA VAL A 903 3.44 6.15 -45.75
C VAL A 903 4.80 5.63 -46.18
N ALA A 904 5.12 5.80 -47.46
CA ALA A 904 6.43 5.57 -48.05
C ALA A 904 6.79 6.77 -48.97
N PRO A 905 7.34 7.86 -48.41
CA PRO A 905 7.70 9.05 -49.18
C PRO A 905 8.82 8.76 -50.19
N ALA A 906 8.86 9.50 -51.29
CA ALA A 906 9.93 9.44 -52.28
C ALA A 906 10.55 10.83 -52.50
N ASN A 907 11.80 10.86 -52.97
CA ASN A 907 12.57 12.06 -53.32
C ASN A 907 12.87 13.02 -52.16
N ARG A 908 12.54 12.67 -50.92
CA ARG A 908 12.76 13.53 -49.75
C ARG A 908 14.22 13.57 -49.32
N VAL A 909 14.88 12.41 -49.27
CA VAL A 909 16.33 12.29 -48.97
C VAL A 909 17.16 12.38 -50.24
N SER A 910 16.65 11.79 -51.32
CA SER A 910 17.38 11.68 -52.60
C SER A 910 17.34 12.95 -53.44
N ASP A 911 16.31 13.80 -53.33
CA ASP A 911 16.23 15.13 -53.94
C ASP A 911 15.44 16.14 -53.07
N PRO A 912 15.99 16.53 -51.91
CA PRO A 912 15.30 17.41 -50.95
C PRO A 912 14.95 18.78 -51.55
N THR A 913 15.61 19.18 -52.65
CA THR A 913 15.36 20.48 -53.29
C THR A 913 14.06 20.50 -54.08
N THR A 914 13.65 19.36 -54.64
CA THR A 914 12.40 19.23 -55.38
C THR A 914 11.23 18.74 -54.54
N PHE A 915 11.49 18.16 -53.36
CA PHE A 915 10.43 17.67 -52.47
C PHE A 915 9.53 18.79 -51.95
N GLY A 916 10.08 19.98 -51.67
CA GLY A 916 9.32 21.17 -51.26
C GLY A 916 9.10 21.30 -49.75
N THR A 917 8.23 22.24 -49.35
CA THR A 917 7.88 22.56 -47.96
C THR A 917 6.36 22.66 -47.81
N ARG A 918 5.81 22.36 -46.63
CA ARG A 918 4.36 22.27 -46.37
C ARG A 918 3.64 21.29 -47.31
N ILE A 919 4.27 20.14 -47.57
CA ILE A 919 3.71 19.06 -48.39
C ILE A 919 2.67 18.28 -47.60
N GLY A 920 1.42 18.34 -48.05
CA GLY A 920 0.30 17.68 -47.39
C GLY A 920 0.29 16.16 -47.54
N ILE A 921 0.10 15.44 -46.43
CA ILE A 921 -0.11 13.98 -46.43
C ILE A 921 -1.60 13.67 -46.26
N VAL A 922 -2.22 14.16 -45.20
CA VAL A 922 -3.66 14.01 -44.97
C VAL A 922 -4.13 15.17 -44.11
N GLY A 923 -5.26 15.80 -44.43
CA GLY A 923 -5.72 16.92 -43.62
C GLY A 923 -6.87 17.68 -44.21
N GLN A 924 -7.38 18.62 -43.42
CA GLN A 924 -8.49 19.49 -43.73
C GLN A 924 -8.04 20.93 -43.51
N ASN A 925 -8.04 21.73 -44.58
CA ASN A 925 -7.58 23.11 -44.54
C ASN A 925 -8.29 23.90 -43.42
N ASP A 926 -7.55 24.73 -42.70
CA ASP A 926 -8.04 25.56 -41.57
C ASP A 926 -8.61 24.78 -40.36
N ALA A 927 -8.45 23.44 -40.33
CA ALA A 927 -8.74 22.60 -39.16
C ALA A 927 -7.52 21.75 -38.84
N VAL A 928 -7.59 20.42 -39.01
CA VAL A 928 -6.46 19.51 -38.73
C VAL A 928 -5.67 19.26 -40.01
N GLU A 929 -4.42 19.72 -40.06
CA GLU A 929 -3.54 19.60 -41.21
C GLU A 929 -2.30 18.77 -40.88
N TYR A 930 -1.94 17.82 -41.74
CA TYR A 930 -0.83 16.90 -41.51
C TYR A 930 0.08 16.82 -42.72
N GLY A 931 1.38 17.01 -42.51
CA GLY A 931 2.37 16.77 -43.56
C GLY A 931 3.74 17.37 -43.31
N PHE A 932 4.60 17.33 -44.32
CA PHE A 932 5.99 17.73 -44.22
C PHE A 932 6.15 19.25 -44.31
N ILE A 933 6.62 19.91 -43.24
CA ILE A 933 6.94 21.34 -43.28
C ILE A 933 8.33 21.61 -43.88
N ASP A 934 9.19 20.60 -43.85
CA ASP A 934 10.45 20.52 -44.56
C ASP A 934 10.75 19.05 -44.90
N ALA A 935 11.86 18.78 -45.57
CA ALA A 935 12.21 17.43 -45.96
C ALA A 935 12.26 16.45 -44.77
N ASN A 936 12.60 16.82 -43.54
CA ASN A 936 12.79 15.90 -42.42
C ASN A 936 11.78 16.07 -41.28
N THR A 937 10.78 16.94 -41.41
CA THR A 937 9.86 17.24 -40.31
C THR A 937 8.43 17.13 -40.76
N ILE A 938 7.69 16.22 -40.13
CA ILE A 938 6.24 16.13 -40.23
C ILE A 938 5.63 17.00 -39.14
N GLN A 939 4.72 17.88 -39.51
CA GLN A 939 3.89 18.66 -38.59
C GLN A 939 2.46 18.14 -38.62
N ILE A 940 1.85 18.01 -37.45
CA ILE A 940 0.41 18.17 -37.30
C ILE A 940 0.13 19.59 -36.84
N TRP A 941 -0.73 20.30 -37.56
CA TRP A 941 -1.17 21.65 -37.23
C TRP A 941 -2.67 21.66 -36.99
N THR A 942 -3.09 22.40 -35.97
CA THR A 942 -4.49 22.70 -35.65
C THR A 942 -4.59 24.20 -35.30
N PRO A 943 -5.78 24.82 -35.29
CA PRO A 943 -5.92 26.22 -34.92
C PRO A 943 -5.56 26.51 -33.46
N VAL A 944 -5.53 25.49 -32.61
CA VAL A 944 -5.26 25.61 -31.17
C VAL A 944 -3.80 25.29 -30.81
N ASP A 945 -3.16 24.36 -31.52
CA ASP A 945 -1.76 23.99 -31.30
C ASP A 945 -1.14 23.28 -32.53
N ASN A 946 0.17 23.07 -32.53
CA ASN A 946 0.90 22.31 -33.54
C ASN A 946 1.98 21.42 -32.92
N LEU A 947 2.33 20.32 -33.59
CA LEU A 947 3.35 19.39 -33.13
C LEU A 947 4.26 18.94 -34.29
N ASN A 948 5.55 19.28 -34.18
CA ASN A 948 6.58 18.94 -35.15
C ASN A 948 7.31 17.67 -34.72
N THR A 949 7.47 16.73 -35.64
CA THR A 949 8.06 15.41 -35.40
C THR A 949 9.10 15.10 -36.47
N ALA A 950 10.32 14.74 -36.05
CA ALA A 950 11.43 14.45 -36.95
C ALA A 950 11.24 13.09 -37.65
N TYR A 951 11.16 13.09 -38.98
CA TYR A 951 11.04 11.92 -39.82
C TYR A 951 12.39 11.59 -40.49
N SER A 952 13.08 10.59 -39.94
CA SER A 952 14.46 10.24 -40.31
C SER A 952 14.58 8.94 -41.13
N PHE A 953 13.46 8.33 -41.51
CA PHE A 953 13.44 7.08 -42.27
C PHE A 953 13.86 7.24 -43.74
N PRO A 954 14.46 6.23 -44.39
CA PRO A 954 14.78 6.27 -45.81
C PRO A 954 13.57 6.47 -46.72
N ASP A 955 13.79 7.03 -47.90
CA ASP A 955 12.76 7.08 -48.95
C ASP A 955 12.35 5.66 -49.38
N ASN A 956 11.09 5.49 -49.75
CA ASN A 956 10.47 4.26 -50.27
C ASN A 956 10.36 3.09 -49.28
N GLU A 957 10.45 3.34 -47.97
CA GLU A 957 10.17 2.36 -46.92
C GLU A 957 8.81 2.62 -46.27
N TRP A 958 8.04 1.56 -45.99
CA TRP A 958 6.73 1.65 -45.36
C TRP A 958 6.85 1.84 -43.86
N HIS A 959 6.31 2.95 -43.37
CA HIS A 959 6.19 3.24 -41.94
C HIS A 959 4.75 3.57 -41.57
N HIS A 960 4.34 3.11 -40.40
CA HIS A 960 3.05 3.45 -39.80
C HIS A 960 3.18 4.76 -39.05
N VAL A 961 2.26 5.70 -39.29
CA VAL A 961 2.19 6.98 -38.60
C VAL A 961 0.83 7.12 -37.98
N ALA A 962 0.80 7.50 -36.70
CA ALA A 962 -0.43 7.73 -35.97
C ALA A 962 -0.32 8.99 -35.12
N THR A 963 -1.38 9.77 -35.04
CA THR A 963 -1.50 10.85 -34.06
C THR A 963 -2.79 10.72 -33.27
N ILE A 964 -2.63 10.71 -31.94
CA ILE A 964 -3.73 10.70 -30.97
C ILE A 964 -3.91 12.12 -30.46
N ALA A 965 -5.14 12.63 -30.56
CA ALA A 965 -5.57 13.93 -30.05
C ALA A 965 -6.75 13.73 -29.08
N SER A 966 -6.58 14.05 -27.80
CA SER A 966 -7.55 13.71 -26.75
C SER A 966 -8.41 14.88 -26.25
N GLY A 967 -8.13 16.10 -26.72
CA GLY A 967 -8.61 17.34 -26.13
C GLY A 967 -7.74 17.82 -24.96
N THR A 968 -6.78 17.01 -24.52
CA THR A 968 -5.80 17.34 -23.46
C THR A 968 -4.33 17.21 -23.92
N SER A 969 -4.09 16.55 -25.05
CA SER A 969 -2.76 16.45 -25.67
C SER A 969 -2.83 16.15 -27.17
N LEU A 970 -1.74 16.42 -27.89
CA LEU A 970 -1.43 15.86 -29.21
C LEU A 970 -0.21 14.96 -29.08
N ARG A 971 -0.23 13.76 -29.67
CA ARG A 971 0.88 12.80 -29.62
C ARG A 971 1.07 12.08 -30.94
N THR A 972 2.27 12.13 -31.48
CA THR A 972 2.62 11.48 -32.75
C THR A 972 3.48 10.25 -32.51
N TYR A 973 3.14 9.14 -33.18
CA TYR A 973 3.78 7.84 -33.11
C TYR A 973 4.24 7.42 -34.51
N TYR A 974 5.42 6.81 -34.59
CA TYR A 974 5.91 6.10 -35.77
C TYR A 974 6.12 4.62 -35.41
N ASP A 975 5.61 3.72 -36.24
CA ASP A 975 5.71 2.26 -36.06
C ASP A 975 5.27 1.79 -34.66
N GLY A 976 4.20 2.40 -34.14
CA GLY A 976 3.67 2.15 -32.79
C GLY A 976 4.49 2.77 -31.64
N VAL A 977 5.53 3.56 -31.92
CA VAL A 977 6.43 4.18 -30.92
C VAL A 977 6.24 5.70 -30.88
N LEU A 978 6.04 6.27 -29.69
CA LEU A 978 5.88 7.72 -29.49
C LEU A 978 7.13 8.49 -29.93
N GLN A 979 6.93 9.57 -30.68
CA GLN A 979 8.00 10.40 -31.22
C GLN A 979 8.03 11.80 -30.62
N ALA A 980 6.85 12.41 -30.45
CA ALA A 980 6.70 13.75 -29.92
C ALA A 980 5.30 13.95 -29.36
N SER A 981 5.14 14.98 -28.52
CA SER A 981 3.85 15.39 -27.96
C SER A 981 3.80 16.89 -27.65
N THR A 982 2.60 17.37 -27.36
CA THR A 982 2.34 18.66 -26.70
C THR A 982 1.09 18.55 -25.82
N SER A 983 1.05 19.31 -24.72
CA SER A 983 -0.11 19.42 -23.84
C SER A 983 -1.00 20.58 -24.30
N VAL A 984 -2.28 20.32 -24.56
CA VAL A 984 -3.24 21.31 -25.05
C VAL A 984 -4.60 21.05 -24.42
N THR A 985 -5.25 22.04 -23.84
CA THR A 985 -6.63 21.89 -23.33
C THR A 985 -7.58 22.56 -24.31
N THR A 986 -8.39 21.78 -25.01
CA THR A 986 -9.38 22.30 -25.96
C THR A 986 -10.67 21.49 -25.96
N MET A 987 -11.77 22.15 -26.35
CA MET A 987 -13.05 21.48 -26.64
C MET A 987 -13.14 21.04 -28.10
N ASP A 988 -12.35 21.63 -29.00
CA ASP A 988 -12.26 21.27 -30.43
C ASP A 988 -10.88 21.62 -31.02
N TYR A 989 -10.45 20.84 -32.02
CA TYR A 989 -9.20 21.04 -32.76
C TYR A 989 -9.41 21.80 -34.09
N GLY A 990 -10.44 22.65 -34.16
CA GLY A 990 -10.73 23.49 -35.32
C GLY A 990 -11.96 23.08 -36.12
N ALA A 991 -12.53 24.09 -36.79
CA ALA A 991 -13.75 24.00 -37.56
C ALA A 991 -13.50 24.49 -38.99
N SER A 992 -13.88 23.70 -39.99
CA SER A 992 -13.67 24.07 -41.39
C SER A 992 -14.70 23.39 -42.29
N SER A 993 -15.11 24.07 -43.36
CA SER A 993 -15.99 23.55 -44.41
C SER A 993 -15.25 22.84 -45.55
N PHE A 994 -13.92 22.85 -45.53
CA PHE A 994 -13.11 22.11 -46.50
C PHE A 994 -13.22 20.60 -46.25
N ASN A 995 -13.11 19.81 -47.32
CA ASN A 995 -13.03 18.36 -47.20
C ASN A 995 -11.65 17.94 -46.65
N VAL A 996 -11.57 16.75 -46.07
CA VAL A 996 -10.28 16.09 -45.85
C VAL A 996 -9.72 15.69 -47.22
N ASN A 997 -8.45 15.96 -47.48
CA ASN A 997 -7.72 15.49 -48.64
C ASN A 997 -6.52 14.62 -48.23
N ILE A 998 -6.08 13.72 -49.11
CA ILE A 998 -4.94 12.81 -48.91
C ILE A 998 -3.97 12.99 -50.09
N GLY A 999 -2.69 13.19 -49.80
CA GLY A 999 -1.61 13.39 -50.79
C GLY A 999 -1.43 14.84 -51.28
N GLY A 1000 -2.09 15.82 -50.65
CA GLY A 1000 -2.01 17.24 -51.01
C GLY A 1000 -3.38 17.82 -51.38
N GLY A 1001 -3.42 18.74 -52.35
CA GLY A 1001 -4.67 19.25 -52.92
C GLY A 1001 -5.47 20.16 -51.99
N GLY A 1002 -4.80 20.91 -51.12
CA GLY A 1002 -5.46 21.82 -50.17
C GLY A 1002 -5.12 21.56 -48.70
N VAL A 1003 -4.07 20.78 -48.40
CA VAL A 1003 -3.59 20.57 -47.03
C VAL A 1003 -2.45 21.57 -46.81
N PHE A 1004 -2.50 22.33 -45.71
CA PHE A 1004 -1.65 23.49 -45.35
C PHE A 1004 -1.95 24.81 -46.04
N ASP A 1005 -2.50 24.81 -47.25
CA ASP A 1005 -2.96 26.00 -47.93
C ASP A 1005 -4.09 25.68 -48.91
N GLY A 1006 -4.82 26.69 -49.36
CA GLY A 1006 -5.98 26.50 -50.24
C GLY A 1006 -5.67 26.06 -51.67
N SER A 1007 -4.40 25.97 -52.11
CA SER A 1007 -3.99 25.50 -53.46
C SER A 1007 -2.46 25.33 -53.56
N GLY A 1008 -1.98 24.08 -53.69
CA GLY A 1008 -0.55 23.77 -53.85
C GLY A 1008 -0.11 22.53 -53.04
N ASN A 1009 1.18 22.19 -53.12
CA ASN A 1009 1.91 21.23 -52.27
C ASN A 1009 1.46 19.75 -52.31
N TYR A 1010 1.82 19.05 -53.38
CA TYR A 1010 1.48 17.65 -53.61
C TYR A 1010 2.54 16.69 -53.08
N PHE A 1011 2.09 15.60 -52.47
CA PHE A 1011 2.95 14.56 -51.95
C PHE A 1011 3.61 13.76 -53.09
N THR A 1012 4.86 13.32 -52.88
CA THR A 1012 5.55 12.38 -53.76
C THR A 1012 5.84 11.10 -52.99
N GLY A 1013 5.31 9.97 -53.45
CA GLY A 1013 5.47 8.67 -52.78
C GLY A 1013 4.17 7.88 -52.71
N LYS A 1014 4.04 7.02 -51.70
CA LYS A 1014 2.85 6.16 -51.50
C LYS A 1014 2.22 6.38 -50.13
N ILE A 1015 0.89 6.33 -50.08
CA ILE A 1015 0.10 6.37 -48.85
C ILE A 1015 -0.89 5.21 -48.87
N ASP A 1016 -1.06 4.57 -47.72
CA ASP A 1016 -1.97 3.45 -47.54
C ASP A 1016 -2.73 3.49 -46.21
N GLU A 1017 -3.85 2.78 -46.12
CA GLU A 1017 -4.58 2.47 -44.89
C GLU A 1017 -4.93 3.70 -44.02
N VAL A 1018 -5.40 4.77 -44.65
CA VAL A 1018 -5.74 6.03 -43.95
C VAL A 1018 -7.03 5.84 -43.14
N ALA A 1019 -6.91 5.83 -41.81
CA ALA A 1019 -8.00 5.67 -40.87
C ALA A 1019 -8.17 6.92 -39.99
N ILE A 1020 -9.41 7.39 -39.86
CA ILE A 1020 -9.80 8.51 -39.00
C ILE A 1020 -10.81 8.02 -37.97
N PHE A 1021 -10.52 8.25 -36.70
CA PHE A 1021 -11.38 7.97 -35.56
C PHE A 1021 -11.83 9.29 -34.94
N ASP A 1022 -13.10 9.39 -34.54
CA ASP A 1022 -13.67 10.54 -33.83
C ASP A 1022 -13.45 10.49 -32.31
N LYS A 1023 -12.40 9.77 -31.90
CA LYS A 1023 -12.01 9.55 -30.51
C LYS A 1023 -10.49 9.39 -30.42
N ALA A 1024 -9.93 9.73 -29.28
CA ALA A 1024 -8.58 9.30 -28.92
C ALA A 1024 -8.61 7.81 -28.59
N ILE A 1025 -8.08 6.97 -29.46
CA ILE A 1025 -7.87 5.56 -29.12
C ILE A 1025 -6.58 5.43 -28.30
N PRO A 1026 -6.46 4.39 -27.46
CA PRO A 1026 -5.30 4.21 -26.60
C PRO A 1026 -4.00 3.98 -27.37
N ALA A 1027 -2.87 4.45 -26.85
CA ALA A 1027 -1.54 4.19 -27.45
C ALA A 1027 -1.25 2.69 -27.63
N ALA A 1028 -1.70 1.85 -26.67
CA ALA A 1028 -1.59 0.39 -26.79
C ALA A 1028 -2.39 -0.18 -27.96
N ARG A 1029 -3.51 0.44 -28.33
CA ARG A 1029 -4.29 0.05 -29.52
C ARG A 1029 -3.57 0.45 -30.80
N VAL A 1030 -2.97 1.64 -30.86
CA VAL A 1030 -2.10 2.06 -31.98
C VAL A 1030 -0.92 1.08 -32.17
N ALA A 1031 -0.25 0.68 -31.08
CA ALA A 1031 0.80 -0.33 -31.13
C ALA A 1031 0.27 -1.71 -31.56
N ALA A 1032 -0.94 -2.08 -31.14
CA ALA A 1032 -1.60 -3.31 -31.55
C ALA A 1032 -2.00 -3.27 -33.04
N HIS A 1033 -2.39 -2.12 -33.59
CA HIS A 1033 -2.62 -1.94 -35.03
C HIS A 1033 -1.33 -2.19 -35.81
N TYR A 1034 -0.23 -1.52 -35.46
CA TYR A 1034 1.08 -1.78 -36.07
C TYR A 1034 1.49 -3.27 -35.97
N THR A 1035 1.34 -3.87 -34.78
CA THR A 1035 1.65 -5.29 -34.55
C THR A 1035 0.76 -6.22 -35.36
N ALA A 1036 -0.54 -5.91 -35.48
CA ALA A 1036 -1.46 -6.66 -36.30
C ALA A 1036 -1.02 -6.61 -37.77
N GLY A 1037 -0.62 -5.45 -38.28
CA GLY A 1037 -0.06 -5.31 -39.63
C GLY A 1037 1.22 -6.12 -39.82
N LYS A 1038 2.08 -6.11 -38.80
CA LYS A 1038 3.29 -6.93 -38.79
C LYS A 1038 3.01 -8.44 -38.67
N SER A 1039 1.96 -8.86 -37.93
CA SER A 1039 1.82 -10.22 -37.33
C SER A 1039 0.43 -10.92 -37.24
N GLY A 1040 -0.77 -10.28 -37.18
CA GLY A 1040 -2.15 -10.90 -37.07
C GLY A 1040 -3.01 -10.69 -35.74
N GLY A 1041 -4.34 -11.11 -35.62
CA GLY A 1041 -5.26 -10.96 -34.42
C GLY A 1041 -6.52 -11.91 -34.19
N VAL A 1042 -7.36 -11.82 -33.09
CA VAL A 1042 -8.54 -12.71 -32.68
C VAL A 1042 -9.77 -12.04 -31.94
N LEU A 1043 -11.05 -12.48 -32.14
CA LEU A 1043 -12.32 -12.07 -31.46
C LEU A 1043 -13.11 -13.25 -30.80
N VAL A 1044 -13.82 -13.07 -29.65
CA VAL A 1044 -14.51 -14.15 -28.88
C VAL A 1044 -15.98 -13.84 -28.53
N THR A 1045 -16.87 -14.84 -28.50
CA THR A 1045 -18.29 -14.76 -28.08
C THR A 1045 -18.65 -15.87 -27.09
N SER A 1046 -19.11 -15.53 -25.88
CA SER A 1046 -19.53 -16.49 -24.84
C SER A 1046 -21.02 -16.83 -24.93
N GLY A 1047 -21.37 -18.09 -24.71
CA GLY A 1047 -22.73 -18.63 -24.66
C GLY A 1047 -23.24 -18.86 -23.23
N ALA A 1048 -24.44 -19.45 -23.11
CA ALA A 1048 -25.11 -19.67 -21.83
C ALA A 1048 -24.46 -20.78 -20.98
N VAL A 1049 -24.51 -20.60 -19.66
CA VAL A 1049 -24.11 -21.62 -18.67
C VAL A 1049 -25.23 -22.64 -18.52
N THR A 1050 -24.91 -23.91 -18.73
CA THR A 1050 -25.83 -25.03 -18.54
C THR A 1050 -25.43 -25.79 -17.29
N VAL A 1051 -26.25 -25.73 -16.25
CA VAL A 1051 -26.13 -26.57 -15.06
C VAL A 1051 -27.02 -27.81 -15.29
N PRO A 1052 -26.46 -29.03 -15.30
CA PRO A 1052 -27.28 -30.25 -15.37
C PRO A 1052 -28.30 -30.25 -14.24
N ALA A 1053 -29.56 -30.52 -14.57
CA ALA A 1053 -30.61 -30.57 -13.56
C ALA A 1053 -30.26 -31.65 -12.53
N GLY A 1054 -29.92 -31.23 -11.31
CA GLY A 1054 -29.90 -32.12 -10.16
C GLY A 1054 -31.30 -32.71 -9.94
N ILE A 1055 -31.37 -33.84 -9.23
CA ILE A 1055 -32.65 -34.46 -8.89
C ILE A 1055 -33.49 -33.45 -8.10
N THR A 1056 -34.56 -32.92 -8.71
CA THR A 1056 -35.45 -31.96 -8.04
C THR A 1056 -36.52 -32.74 -7.30
N LEU A 1057 -36.49 -32.73 -5.96
CA LEU A 1057 -37.55 -33.32 -5.16
C LEU A 1057 -38.73 -32.36 -5.04
N SER A 1058 -39.90 -32.80 -5.45
CA SER A 1058 -41.16 -32.13 -5.18
C SER A 1058 -41.86 -32.86 -4.04
N VAL A 1059 -42.05 -32.19 -2.91
CA VAL A 1059 -42.70 -32.77 -1.74
C VAL A 1059 -44.00 -32.02 -1.46
N SER A 1060 -45.10 -32.76 -1.35
CA SER A 1060 -46.40 -32.21 -0.98
C SER A 1060 -47.06 -33.09 0.08
N ARG A 1061 -47.93 -32.50 0.91
CA ARG A 1061 -48.72 -33.25 1.89
C ARG A 1061 -50.16 -33.41 1.39
N SER A 1062 -50.70 -34.62 1.50
CA SER A 1062 -52.11 -34.92 1.23
C SER A 1062 -52.68 -35.76 2.36
N GLY A 1063 -53.50 -35.14 3.21
CA GLY A 1063 -54.01 -35.76 4.44
C GLY A 1063 -52.88 -36.22 5.38
N ASN A 1064 -52.89 -37.51 5.71
CA ASN A 1064 -51.86 -38.16 6.54
C ASN A 1064 -50.67 -38.70 5.73
N ASN A 1065 -50.55 -38.34 4.45
CA ASN A 1065 -49.48 -38.82 3.58
C ASN A 1065 -48.59 -37.68 3.07
N LEU A 1066 -47.32 -38.02 2.86
CA LEU A 1066 -46.30 -37.24 2.17
C LEU A 1066 -46.15 -37.80 0.75
N ASN A 1067 -46.36 -36.95 -0.26
CA ASN A 1067 -46.13 -37.27 -1.67
C ASN A 1067 -44.79 -36.69 -2.10
N ILE A 1068 -43.84 -37.55 -2.45
CA ILE A 1068 -42.48 -37.20 -2.86
C ILE A 1068 -42.31 -37.61 -4.33
N SER A 1069 -42.12 -36.66 -5.24
CA SER A 1069 -41.68 -36.92 -6.62
C SER A 1069 -40.29 -36.39 -6.87
N TRP A 1070 -39.64 -36.90 -7.91
CA TRP A 1070 -38.33 -36.41 -8.31
C TRP A 1070 -38.08 -36.44 -9.82
N THR A 1071 -37.31 -35.47 -10.33
CA THR A 1071 -36.95 -35.36 -11.76
C THR A 1071 -35.45 -35.09 -11.95
N PRO A 1072 -34.77 -35.73 -12.93
CA PRO A 1072 -35.29 -36.70 -13.91
C PRO A 1072 -35.68 -38.06 -13.29
N ALA A 1073 -36.47 -38.85 -14.01
CA ALA A 1073 -36.96 -40.15 -13.54
C ALA A 1073 -35.82 -41.20 -13.48
N GLY A 1074 -35.64 -41.83 -12.32
CA GLY A 1074 -34.55 -42.78 -12.01
C GLY A 1074 -34.08 -42.61 -10.55
N GLY A 1075 -33.41 -43.62 -9.96
CA GLY A 1075 -32.95 -43.56 -8.56
C GLY A 1075 -33.79 -44.33 -7.54
N THR A 1076 -33.22 -44.57 -6.36
CA THR A 1076 -33.84 -45.31 -5.26
C THR A 1076 -34.19 -44.37 -4.12
N LEU A 1077 -35.46 -44.31 -3.72
CA LEU A 1077 -35.88 -43.58 -2.53
C LEU A 1077 -35.35 -44.31 -1.28
N GLN A 1078 -34.65 -43.57 -0.42
CA GLN A 1078 -34.08 -44.06 0.82
C GLN A 1078 -34.60 -43.25 2.01
N PHE A 1079 -34.56 -43.85 3.19
CA PHE A 1079 -34.93 -43.22 4.45
C PHE A 1079 -33.89 -43.42 5.55
N ALA A 1080 -33.89 -42.51 6.52
CA ALA A 1080 -33.14 -42.58 7.77
C ALA A 1080 -34.01 -42.06 8.91
N THR A 1081 -33.88 -42.64 10.11
CA THR A 1081 -34.62 -42.22 11.31
C THR A 1081 -33.88 -41.13 12.11
N ALA A 1082 -32.62 -40.86 11.77
CA ALA A 1082 -31.82 -39.79 12.36
C ALA A 1082 -30.70 -39.33 11.41
N LEU A 1083 -30.28 -38.06 11.50
CA LEU A 1083 -29.23 -37.45 10.67
C LEU A 1083 -27.88 -37.29 11.38
N ASN A 1084 -27.69 -37.94 12.52
CA ASN A 1084 -26.48 -37.87 13.35
C ASN A 1084 -25.68 -39.19 13.26
N GLY A 1085 -24.72 -39.24 12.34
CA GLY A 1085 -23.75 -40.34 12.19
C GLY A 1085 -22.82 -40.14 10.99
N THR A 1086 -21.58 -40.61 11.08
CA THR A 1086 -20.58 -40.51 9.99
C THR A 1086 -20.09 -41.91 9.59
N PRO A 1087 -20.60 -42.54 8.52
CA PRO A 1087 -21.66 -42.05 7.62
C PRO A 1087 -23.08 -42.36 8.13
N ILE A 1088 -24.04 -41.50 7.76
CA ILE A 1088 -25.48 -41.71 8.02
C ILE A 1088 -25.92 -43.01 7.36
N GLN A 1089 -26.59 -43.88 8.11
CA GLN A 1089 -27.13 -45.14 7.58
C GLN A 1089 -28.46 -44.87 6.86
N TRP A 1090 -28.47 -45.07 5.54
CA TRP A 1090 -29.65 -44.90 4.70
C TRP A 1090 -30.16 -46.26 4.24
N ASN A 1091 -31.45 -46.52 4.45
CA ASN A 1091 -32.11 -47.75 4.03
C ASN A 1091 -33.00 -47.51 2.83
N ASN A 1092 -33.05 -48.45 1.89
CA ASN A 1092 -34.01 -48.39 0.78
C ASN A 1092 -35.44 -48.49 1.31
N VAL A 1093 -36.35 -47.67 0.79
CA VAL A 1093 -37.78 -47.83 1.03
C VAL A 1093 -38.25 -49.09 0.27
N VAL A 1094 -38.84 -50.06 0.98
CA VAL A 1094 -39.27 -51.34 0.41
C VAL A 1094 -40.76 -51.58 0.72
N PRO A 1095 -41.59 -51.98 -0.27
CA PRO A 1095 -41.25 -52.17 -1.69
C PRO A 1095 -40.85 -50.84 -2.35
N ALA A 1096 -40.03 -50.91 -3.41
CA ALA A 1096 -39.57 -49.74 -4.14
C ALA A 1096 -40.80 -48.92 -4.59
N PRO A 1097 -40.96 -47.67 -4.12
CA PRO A 1097 -42.16 -46.90 -4.40
C PRO A 1097 -42.14 -46.40 -5.85
N ALA A 1098 -43.33 -46.21 -6.43
CA ALA A 1098 -43.46 -45.44 -7.66
C ALA A 1098 -42.98 -44.00 -7.46
N ASN A 1099 -42.65 -43.29 -8.54
CA ASN A 1099 -42.38 -41.85 -8.53
C ASN A 1099 -43.56 -41.15 -9.23
N PRO A 1100 -44.42 -40.38 -8.54
CA PRO A 1100 -44.36 -39.96 -7.13
C PRO A 1100 -44.57 -41.10 -6.11
N ALA A 1101 -43.83 -41.05 -4.99
CA ALA A 1101 -43.95 -41.94 -3.84
C ALA A 1101 -44.93 -41.34 -2.81
N THR A 1102 -45.85 -42.16 -2.31
CA THR A 1102 -46.78 -41.77 -1.23
C THR A 1102 -46.39 -42.49 0.06
N ILE A 1103 -46.05 -41.73 1.09
CA ILE A 1103 -45.55 -42.24 2.37
C ILE A 1103 -46.45 -41.77 3.50
N ALA A 1104 -46.89 -42.69 4.37
CA ALA A 1104 -47.66 -42.31 5.55
C ALA A 1104 -46.79 -41.53 6.55
N ILE A 1105 -47.33 -40.42 7.09
CA ILE A 1105 -46.64 -39.61 8.10
C ILE A 1105 -46.77 -40.33 9.45
N GLY A 1106 -45.64 -40.81 9.98
CA GLY A 1106 -45.55 -41.46 11.29
C GLY A 1106 -45.47 -40.45 12.45
N THR A 1107 -45.33 -40.98 13.68
CA THR A 1107 -45.18 -40.18 14.91
C THR A 1107 -43.76 -39.70 15.17
N ASP A 1108 -42.77 -40.32 14.52
CA ASP A 1108 -41.35 -40.04 14.69
C ASP A 1108 -40.75 -39.32 13.46
N ASN A 1109 -39.65 -38.60 13.68
CA ASN A 1109 -38.94 -37.92 12.59
C ASN A 1109 -38.29 -38.95 11.65
N THR A 1110 -38.69 -38.95 10.38
CA THR A 1110 -38.09 -39.78 9.32
C THR A 1110 -37.65 -38.89 8.17
N PHE A 1111 -36.43 -39.06 7.70
CA PHE A 1111 -35.80 -38.27 6.66
C PHE A 1111 -35.72 -39.09 5.38
N TYR A 1112 -35.95 -38.47 4.23
CA TYR A 1112 -35.94 -39.13 2.92
C TYR A 1112 -34.93 -38.50 1.97
N ARG A 1113 -34.30 -39.31 1.13
CA ARG A 1113 -33.45 -38.87 0.01
C ARG A 1113 -33.66 -39.75 -1.20
N VAL A 1114 -33.25 -39.30 -2.39
CA VAL A 1114 -33.17 -40.14 -3.58
C VAL A 1114 -31.70 -40.40 -3.89
N GLN A 1115 -31.30 -41.66 -3.92
CA GLN A 1115 -29.97 -42.07 -4.38
C GLN A 1115 -30.00 -42.26 -5.90
N ASN A 1116 -29.18 -41.52 -6.63
CA ASN A 1116 -28.96 -41.72 -8.07
C ASN A 1116 -28.31 -43.11 -8.29
N PRO A 1117 -28.70 -43.91 -9.31
CA PRO A 1117 -28.05 -45.19 -9.66
C PRO A 1117 -26.53 -45.09 -9.80
#